data_AF-A0A928DZT4-F1
#
_entry.id   AF-A0A928DZT4-F1
#
_cell.length_a   1.000
_cell.length_b   1.000
_cell.length_c   1.000
_cell.angle_alpha   90.00
_cell.angle_beta   90.00
_cell.angle_gamma   90.00
#
_symmetry.space_group_name_H-M   'P 1'
#
loop_
_entity.id
_entity.type
_entity.pdbx_description
1 polymer ?
#
loop_
_entity_poly.entity_id
_entity_poly.type
_entity_poly.pdbx_seq_one_letter_code
_entity_poly.pdbx_strand_id
1 'polypeptide(L)'
;MKKSAKKLFSVFCMSAMLTSLCSGETITVTDDSAVGVPVPPFTGAVDLVKDGDGTFTLSGSNTYTGTTQINAGTLKVTSTNGLTKTSRIRIASGAILDLGASNALGVGSEDPPAIEINGGMVQTSFKGHVNLGNVLLNGGSLYSVSSASDHGNFLLAGTVTVTADSSIECNKILIRGASQQAPSGNAGKFIVNSGSTLTLAAQVNFSDPYDKNVLWDISGGGTVTMKKTAVNGKGARISVSGSGTTLNFAVNNIWGSEQNAMANFTINEGARVNHSSSGGHTNIGNITLNGGALTAVDLTTGNKVNPSAYGHYLVCGAITVLSDSEISADTYFRKRSSNPTAGDISIAEGATLTVSGTINFAGGSNSTTNNESGNIVISGGGKLVVPSGGGLKNSDSSKNTITVRGKGTTLQFGDGGSSGWWSVPVIIEDGGTLVMDRGSVGGNFALPITASNGTFSNNGTCAITLASPITVLDSEAEIDLTVNGKSQFNFSNGTLTGAGTVLKTGTNVLAVGGTNDFSGNIIVREGTLSVNTSTALGTCAVVLDGGTLQKGGSGKIVLPTTLEVRSDSTINVAGNVLGIDGNLTGNAALTKTGNSQLHLLGDASEFAGTIVSTSSWLGFSPQGASPKAQYCLDSGATGIVLLTDSDDPAAVFSFGMLETANKNATLRAGQDTAKAGVKNVYVEVGASGMSGTYAGKIQDHDTVTLHLDKTGSGTWTLAGTNTYTGKTAVKDGILDLTGSITSDTSVQSGAYLMGTGTLDGNLSFDGGTYLVDLTQADVLEQVLSGTLLDVTGSLSADDNTLVLELVADASVLELFTEDEKYSVMNVQSPDDQLLAVSLELAEAAGVWNSGYDARTGDLWIALAGEGGTSSPSVPEPSTFALLVTALGFFGLRGVRHRKTAG
;
A
#
# COMPACT_ATOMS: atom_id res chain seq x y z
N MET A 1 34.95 -85.33 44.93
CA MET A 1 35.62 -85.71 43.66
C MET A 1 34.73 -85.72 42.41
N LYS A 2 33.42 -85.36 42.44
CA LYS A 2 32.56 -85.29 41.23
C LYS A 2 32.35 -83.89 40.62
N LYS A 3 32.99 -82.82 41.14
CA LYS A 3 32.89 -81.45 40.60
C LYS A 3 34.05 -81.03 39.68
N SER A 4 35.16 -81.77 39.65
CA SER A 4 36.34 -81.42 38.84
C SER A 4 36.37 -82.07 37.46
N ALA A 5 35.44 -82.97 37.13
CA ALA A 5 35.39 -83.65 35.83
C ALA A 5 34.59 -82.88 34.74
N LYS A 6 33.75 -81.91 35.12
CA LYS A 6 32.99 -81.08 34.15
C LYS A 6 33.78 -79.90 33.57
N LYS A 7 34.83 -79.43 34.26
CA LYS A 7 35.70 -78.35 33.76
C LYS A 7 36.79 -78.82 32.79
N LEU A 8 37.10 -80.12 32.75
CA LEU A 8 38.15 -80.68 31.89
C LEU A 8 37.63 -81.17 30.53
N PHE A 9 36.31 -81.19 30.30
CA PHE A 9 35.70 -81.81 29.11
C PHE A 9 35.30 -80.81 28.01
N SER A 10 35.40 -79.49 28.21
CA SER A 10 35.01 -78.49 27.19
C SER A 10 36.17 -77.91 26.37
N VAL A 11 37.44 -78.14 26.76
CA VAL A 11 38.59 -77.49 26.11
C VAL A 11 39.37 -78.43 25.17
N PHE A 12 39.27 -79.75 25.33
CA PHE A 12 40.10 -80.71 24.57
C PHE A 12 39.38 -81.53 23.48
N CYS A 13 38.08 -81.29 23.24
CA CYS A 13 37.31 -82.02 22.21
C CYS A 13 36.70 -81.12 21.11
N MET A 14 37.16 -79.87 20.96
CA MET A 14 36.62 -78.97 19.92
C MET A 14 37.19 -79.26 18.51
N SER A 15 38.25 -80.08 18.38
CA SER A 15 38.90 -80.32 17.09
C SER A 15 38.24 -81.41 16.23
N ALA A 16 37.23 -82.15 16.74
CA ALA A 16 36.71 -83.32 16.01
C ALA A 16 35.19 -83.58 16.09
N MET A 17 34.36 -82.68 16.66
CA MET A 17 32.94 -83.01 16.89
C MET A 17 31.95 -81.84 16.77
N LEU A 18 32.15 -80.94 15.80
CA LEU A 18 31.13 -79.94 15.43
C LEU A 18 31.01 -79.84 13.91
N THR A 19 30.51 -80.89 13.25
CA THR A 19 30.19 -80.83 11.80
C THR A 19 28.69 -80.85 11.50
N SER A 20 27.83 -81.01 12.50
CA SER A 20 26.38 -80.76 12.37
C SER A 20 25.76 -80.64 13.77
N LEU A 21 25.38 -79.42 14.16
CA LEU A 21 24.48 -79.14 15.28
C LEU A 21 23.05 -79.02 14.73
N CYS A 22 22.05 -79.43 15.52
CA CYS A 22 20.65 -79.34 15.09
C CYS A 22 20.18 -77.88 15.06
N SER A 23 19.17 -77.58 14.23
CA SER A 23 18.54 -76.26 14.17
C SER A 23 18.02 -75.84 15.56
N GLY A 24 18.45 -74.66 16.06
CA GLY A 24 17.98 -74.08 17.32
C GLY A 24 18.89 -74.27 18.55
N GLU A 25 20.08 -74.86 18.40
CA GLU A 25 21.08 -74.95 19.48
C GLU A 25 21.92 -73.66 19.61
N THR A 26 22.40 -73.38 20.83
CA THR A 26 23.21 -72.19 21.15
C THR A 26 24.63 -72.59 21.55
N ILE A 27 25.64 -72.03 20.86
CA ILE A 27 27.06 -72.17 21.20
C ILE A 27 27.41 -71.05 22.19
N THR A 28 27.70 -71.39 23.44
CA THR A 28 28.08 -70.41 24.48
C THR A 28 29.58 -70.50 24.81
N VAL A 29 30.29 -69.38 24.68
CA VAL A 29 31.72 -69.26 25.01
C VAL A 29 31.88 -68.50 26.34
N THR A 30 32.19 -69.23 27.42
CA THR A 30 32.26 -68.69 28.80
C THR A 30 33.68 -68.60 29.40
N ASP A 31 34.68 -69.26 28.81
CA ASP A 31 36.09 -69.22 29.25
C ASP A 31 36.96 -68.94 28.02
N ASP A 32 37.44 -67.70 27.92
CA ASP A 32 37.99 -67.08 26.72
C ASP A 32 39.33 -66.38 27.01
N SER A 33 40.10 -67.00 27.90
CA SER A 33 41.43 -66.59 28.34
C SER A 33 42.43 -66.47 27.17
N ALA A 34 42.34 -65.42 26.35
CA ALA A 34 43.26 -65.06 25.25
C ALA A 34 43.82 -66.24 24.40
N VAL A 35 43.03 -67.30 24.17
CA VAL A 35 43.52 -68.46 23.41
C VAL A 35 43.14 -68.29 21.93
N GLY A 36 44.12 -67.94 21.11
CA GLY A 36 44.01 -67.88 19.64
C GLY A 36 44.01 -69.28 19.00
N VAL A 37 43.12 -70.18 19.42
CA VAL A 37 42.94 -71.47 18.73
C VAL A 37 42.14 -71.24 17.45
N PRO A 38 42.63 -71.68 16.28
CA PRO A 38 41.81 -71.66 15.08
C PRO A 38 40.57 -72.53 15.27
N VAL A 39 39.40 -71.91 15.30
CA VAL A 39 38.14 -72.64 15.41
C VAL A 39 37.77 -73.15 14.02
N PRO A 40 37.45 -74.45 13.83
CA PRO A 40 36.87 -74.92 12.58
C PRO A 40 35.57 -74.16 12.28
N PRO A 41 35.18 -74.04 11.01
CA PRO A 41 34.03 -73.24 10.61
C PRO A 41 32.74 -73.76 11.26
N PHE A 42 32.03 -72.89 11.98
CA PHE A 42 30.69 -73.17 12.49
C PHE A 42 29.69 -73.24 11.34
N THR A 43 28.83 -74.26 11.31
CA THR A 43 27.80 -74.46 10.28
C THR A 43 26.43 -74.72 10.92
N GLY A 44 25.34 -74.45 10.19
CA GLY A 44 23.96 -74.75 10.65
C GLY A 44 23.19 -73.56 11.26
N ALA A 45 21.91 -73.77 11.59
CA ALA A 45 21.03 -72.75 12.17
C ALA A 45 21.20 -72.66 13.70
N VAL A 46 22.40 -72.27 14.14
CA VAL A 46 22.79 -72.15 15.55
C VAL A 46 23.09 -70.71 15.95
N ASP A 47 22.78 -70.37 17.19
CA ASP A 47 23.14 -69.08 17.80
C ASP A 47 24.55 -69.12 18.39
N LEU A 48 25.28 -68.00 18.34
CA LEU A 48 26.58 -67.83 18.99
C LEU A 48 26.45 -66.83 20.15
N VAL A 49 26.79 -67.25 21.36
CA VAL A 49 26.79 -66.42 22.58
C VAL A 49 28.21 -66.34 23.15
N LYS A 50 28.68 -65.12 23.42
CA LYS A 50 29.99 -64.83 24.00
C LYS A 50 29.81 -64.16 25.37
N ASP A 51 30.13 -64.89 26.44
CA ASP A 51 29.86 -64.53 27.85
C ASP A 51 31.11 -64.28 28.69
N GLY A 52 32.31 -64.68 28.24
CA GLY A 52 33.56 -64.44 28.97
C GLY A 52 34.08 -63.00 28.81
N ASP A 53 34.93 -62.54 29.74
CA ASP A 53 35.53 -61.18 29.70
C ASP A 53 36.72 -61.06 28.73
N GLY A 54 37.29 -62.18 28.31
CA GLY A 54 38.44 -62.26 27.42
C GLY A 54 38.10 -62.09 25.93
N THR A 55 39.07 -62.46 25.09
CA THR A 55 38.96 -62.35 23.63
C THR A 55 38.74 -63.71 23.00
N PHE A 56 37.60 -63.91 22.35
CA PHE A 56 37.34 -65.07 21.51
C PHE A 56 37.58 -64.70 20.03
N THR A 57 38.48 -65.42 19.35
CA THR A 57 38.86 -65.10 17.96
C THR A 57 38.25 -66.10 16.97
N LEU A 58 37.46 -65.61 16.02
CA LEU A 58 36.99 -66.33 14.84
C LEU A 58 38.00 -66.15 13.71
N SER A 59 38.75 -67.21 13.42
CA SER A 59 39.78 -67.21 12.38
C SER A 59 39.40 -67.99 11.11
N GLY A 60 38.29 -68.72 11.14
CA GLY A 60 37.74 -69.46 9.99
C GLY A 60 36.56 -68.73 9.34
N SER A 61 36.24 -69.04 8.08
CA SER A 61 34.99 -68.60 7.44
C SER A 61 33.84 -69.42 8.00
N ASN A 62 32.91 -68.81 8.73
CA ASN A 62 31.78 -69.54 9.30
C ASN A 62 30.62 -69.62 8.28
N THR A 63 29.57 -70.40 8.54
CA THR A 63 28.34 -70.47 7.72
C THR A 63 27.07 -70.63 8.57
N TYR A 64 27.16 -70.39 9.88
CA TYR A 64 25.97 -70.43 10.74
C TYR A 64 25.02 -69.27 10.43
N THR A 65 23.72 -69.51 10.62
CA THR A 65 22.65 -68.56 10.25
C THR A 65 21.85 -68.02 11.43
N GLY A 66 22.08 -68.51 12.65
CA GLY A 66 21.47 -67.98 13.87
C GLY A 66 22.01 -66.59 14.25
N THR A 67 21.61 -66.09 15.41
CA THR A 67 22.04 -64.80 15.95
C THR A 67 23.43 -64.88 16.56
N THR A 68 24.11 -63.73 16.66
CA THR A 68 25.34 -63.59 17.43
C THR A 68 25.10 -62.62 18.58
N GLN A 69 25.32 -63.04 19.81
CA GLN A 69 25.15 -62.27 21.04
C GLN A 69 26.50 -62.15 21.75
N ILE A 70 26.97 -60.94 22.02
CA ILE A 70 28.19 -60.68 22.77
C ILE A 70 27.79 -60.00 24.07
N ASN A 71 27.79 -60.76 25.16
CA ASN A 71 27.40 -60.29 26.48
C ASN A 71 28.58 -59.69 27.25
N ALA A 72 29.81 -60.17 27.03
CA ALA A 72 31.02 -59.65 27.65
C ALA A 72 32.29 -59.87 26.80
N GLY A 73 33.35 -59.13 27.12
CA GLY A 73 34.66 -59.24 26.49
C GLY A 73 34.68 -58.88 25.00
N THR A 74 35.63 -59.43 24.26
CA THR A 74 35.82 -59.16 22.81
C THR A 74 35.52 -60.40 21.97
N LEU A 75 34.67 -60.27 20.95
CA LEU A 75 34.59 -61.19 19.82
C LEU A 75 35.43 -60.61 18.67
N LYS A 76 36.56 -61.23 18.34
CA LYS A 76 37.45 -60.79 17.27
C LYS A 76 37.25 -61.64 16.02
N VAL A 77 37.08 -61.00 14.87
CA VAL A 77 36.90 -61.67 13.58
C VAL A 77 38.08 -61.36 12.69
N THR A 78 38.91 -62.36 12.39
CA THR A 78 40.14 -62.16 11.59
C THR A 78 40.07 -62.80 10.20
N SER A 79 38.93 -63.40 9.84
CA SER A 79 38.69 -64.04 8.55
C SER A 79 37.65 -63.29 7.73
N THR A 80 37.81 -63.32 6.41
CA THR A 80 36.71 -63.06 5.47
C THR A 80 35.56 -64.03 5.77
N ASN A 81 34.33 -63.52 5.81
CA ASN A 81 33.13 -64.30 6.15
C ASN A 81 33.17 -64.96 7.54
N GLY A 82 33.91 -64.36 8.49
CA GLY A 82 33.98 -64.87 9.85
C GLY A 82 32.66 -64.79 10.62
N LEU A 83 31.78 -63.85 10.29
CA LEU A 83 30.38 -63.83 10.71
C LEU A 83 29.56 -63.88 9.42
N THR A 84 28.92 -65.01 9.11
CA THR A 84 28.08 -65.12 7.90
C THR A 84 26.73 -64.45 8.07
N LYS A 85 25.84 -64.59 7.07
CA LYS A 85 24.45 -64.12 6.98
C LYS A 85 23.59 -64.59 8.16
N THR A 86 23.96 -64.14 9.33
CA THR A 86 23.27 -64.23 10.61
C THR A 86 22.09 -63.29 10.55
N SER A 87 21.00 -63.65 11.20
CA SER A 87 19.79 -62.83 11.22
C SER A 87 19.99 -61.51 11.99
N ARG A 88 20.92 -61.48 12.96
CA ARG A 88 21.24 -60.29 13.78
C ARG A 88 22.50 -60.48 14.64
N ILE A 89 23.24 -59.39 14.87
CA ILE A 89 24.34 -59.31 15.85
C ILE A 89 23.95 -58.35 16.98
N ARG A 90 24.08 -58.78 18.24
CA ARG A 90 23.82 -57.97 19.44
C ARG A 90 25.07 -57.84 20.28
N ILE A 91 25.39 -56.61 20.68
CA ILE A 91 26.54 -56.28 21.52
C ILE A 91 26.03 -55.61 22.78
N ALA A 92 26.26 -56.24 23.93
CA ALA A 92 25.87 -55.72 25.23
C ALA A 92 26.84 -54.62 25.72
N SER A 93 26.45 -53.95 26.80
CA SER A 93 27.22 -52.85 27.39
C SER A 93 28.63 -53.31 27.78
N GLY A 94 29.65 -52.59 27.33
CA GLY A 94 31.05 -52.90 27.60
C GLY A 94 31.65 -54.05 26.77
N ALA A 95 30.85 -54.76 25.96
CA ALA A 95 31.35 -55.78 25.05
C ALA A 95 31.86 -55.18 23.73
N ILE A 96 32.79 -55.87 23.06
CA ILE A 96 33.44 -55.41 21.82
C ILE A 96 33.29 -56.46 20.71
N LEU A 97 32.85 -56.02 19.53
CA LEU A 97 33.01 -56.77 18.28
C LEU A 97 34.17 -56.16 17.48
N ASP A 98 35.30 -56.85 17.40
CA ASP A 98 36.48 -56.42 16.62
C ASP A 98 36.46 -57.07 15.23
N LEU A 99 36.06 -56.31 14.21
CA LEU A 99 36.08 -56.69 12.81
C LEU A 99 37.48 -56.41 12.24
N GLY A 100 38.34 -57.43 12.30
CA GLY A 100 39.76 -57.38 11.92
C GLY A 100 40.06 -57.84 10.49
N ALA A 101 39.06 -58.06 9.63
CA ALA A 101 39.25 -58.47 8.24
C ALA A 101 38.23 -57.83 7.29
N SER A 102 38.62 -57.67 6.03
CA SER A 102 37.70 -57.30 4.94
C SER A 102 36.56 -58.31 4.84
N ASN A 103 35.34 -57.83 4.65
CA ASN A 103 34.12 -58.67 4.59
C ASN A 103 33.99 -59.63 5.79
N ALA A 104 34.40 -59.20 6.99
CA ALA A 104 34.22 -59.97 8.22
C ALA A 104 32.75 -60.36 8.47
N LEU A 105 31.79 -59.60 7.93
CA LEU A 105 30.34 -59.85 8.01
C LEU A 105 29.78 -60.70 6.84
N GLY A 106 30.63 -61.34 6.03
CA GLY A 106 30.16 -62.34 5.06
C GLY A 106 29.66 -61.81 3.72
N VAL A 107 29.72 -60.50 3.48
CA VAL A 107 28.96 -59.86 2.40
C VAL A 107 29.83 -59.12 1.40
N GLY A 108 30.14 -59.79 0.29
CA GLY A 108 30.40 -59.10 -0.97
C GLY A 108 29.08 -58.53 -1.47
N SER A 109 28.91 -57.22 -1.40
CA SER A 109 27.78 -56.43 -1.94
C SER A 109 26.32 -56.73 -1.53
N GLU A 110 25.95 -57.82 -0.86
CA GLU A 110 24.53 -58.14 -0.55
C GLU A 110 24.21 -58.16 0.96
N ASP A 111 23.10 -57.51 1.38
CA ASP A 111 22.47 -57.49 2.73
C ASP A 111 23.34 -57.86 3.96
N PRO A 112 24.12 -56.92 4.55
CA PRO A 112 24.81 -57.15 5.81
C PRO A 112 23.82 -57.43 6.96
N PRO A 113 24.21 -58.23 7.98
CA PRO A 113 23.36 -58.48 9.15
C PRO A 113 23.03 -57.17 9.88
N ALA A 114 21.85 -57.12 10.49
CA ALA A 114 21.49 -56.03 11.37
C ALA A 114 22.37 -56.07 12.63
N ILE A 115 22.96 -54.94 13.01
CA ILE A 115 23.80 -54.81 14.19
C ILE A 115 23.06 -53.98 15.24
N GLU A 116 23.00 -54.48 16.46
CA GLU A 116 22.38 -53.83 17.61
C GLU A 116 23.44 -53.65 18.70
N ILE A 117 23.79 -52.40 18.97
CA ILE A 117 24.78 -51.99 19.98
C ILE A 117 24.01 -51.44 21.18
N ASN A 118 24.04 -52.15 22.30
CA ASN A 118 23.36 -51.80 23.55
C ASN A 118 24.41 -51.36 24.60
N GLY A 119 25.08 -50.23 24.37
CA GLY A 119 26.17 -49.69 25.21
C GLY A 119 27.56 -50.28 24.92
N GLY A 120 27.68 -51.18 23.95
CA GLY A 120 28.94 -51.82 23.55
C GLY A 120 29.69 -51.07 22.45
N MET A 121 30.63 -51.75 21.79
CA MET A 121 31.44 -51.18 20.71
C MET A 121 31.59 -52.14 19.53
N VAL A 122 31.49 -51.62 18.31
CA VAL A 122 31.98 -52.31 17.11
C VAL A 122 33.25 -51.60 16.65
N GLN A 123 34.35 -52.33 16.66
CA GLN A 123 35.68 -51.85 16.29
C GLN A 123 36.11 -52.41 14.93
N THR A 124 36.83 -51.61 14.14
CA THR A 124 37.61 -52.14 12.99
C THR A 124 39.11 -52.01 13.25
N SER A 125 39.87 -53.09 12.99
CA SER A 125 41.32 -53.15 13.23
C SER A 125 42.18 -53.45 11.99
N PHE A 126 41.61 -53.35 10.79
CA PHE A 126 42.31 -53.56 9.51
C PHE A 126 42.19 -52.36 8.57
N LYS A 127 43.10 -52.26 7.59
CA LYS A 127 43.04 -51.24 6.54
C LYS A 127 41.99 -51.63 5.49
N GLY A 128 40.84 -50.95 5.48
CA GLY A 128 39.73 -51.22 4.57
C GLY A 128 38.43 -50.61 5.07
N HIS A 129 37.30 -51.06 4.51
CA HIS A 129 35.96 -50.68 4.97
C HIS A 129 35.16 -51.92 5.37
N VAL A 130 34.19 -51.72 6.28
CA VAL A 130 33.14 -52.69 6.59
C VAL A 130 31.82 -52.13 6.07
N ASN A 131 31.10 -52.94 5.27
CA ASN A 131 29.74 -52.65 4.84
C ASN A 131 28.76 -52.97 5.96
N LEU A 132 28.05 -51.96 6.47
CA LEU A 132 27.06 -52.09 7.52
C LEU A 132 25.65 -51.96 6.93
N GLY A 133 24.77 -52.87 7.34
CA GLY A 133 23.35 -52.86 6.99
C GLY A 133 22.59 -51.93 7.92
N ASN A 134 21.49 -52.42 8.50
CA ASN A 134 20.81 -51.67 9.56
C ASN A 134 21.64 -51.69 10.84
N VAL A 135 21.84 -50.53 11.44
CA VAL A 135 22.56 -50.38 12.72
C VAL A 135 21.63 -49.73 13.72
N LEU A 136 21.40 -50.38 14.85
CA LEU A 136 20.72 -49.83 16.02
C LEU A 136 21.78 -49.47 17.07
N LEU A 137 21.88 -48.19 17.40
CA LEU A 137 22.73 -47.63 18.44
C LEU A 137 21.87 -47.25 19.65
N ASN A 138 21.81 -48.15 20.62
CA ASN A 138 21.14 -47.98 21.90
C ASN A 138 22.18 -47.72 23.00
N GLY A 139 22.97 -46.67 22.80
CA GLY A 139 24.20 -46.43 23.54
C GLY A 139 25.38 -47.18 22.91
N GLY A 140 26.59 -46.64 23.05
CA GLY A 140 27.82 -47.25 22.54
C GLY A 140 28.34 -46.62 21.26
N SER A 141 29.28 -47.29 20.58
CA SER A 141 30.01 -46.67 19.47
C SER A 141 30.43 -47.58 18.32
N LEU A 142 30.54 -46.98 17.14
CA LEU A 142 31.35 -47.50 16.04
C LEU A 142 32.74 -46.88 16.12
N TYR A 143 33.79 -47.68 16.24
CA TYR A 143 35.15 -47.21 16.48
C TYR A 143 36.13 -47.79 15.45
N SER A 144 37.16 -47.03 15.09
CA SER A 144 38.25 -47.57 14.27
C SER A 144 39.61 -47.15 14.80
N VAL A 145 40.51 -48.13 14.88
CA VAL A 145 41.94 -47.93 15.19
C VAL A 145 42.82 -47.92 13.92
N SER A 146 42.22 -48.03 12.72
CA SER A 146 42.94 -48.16 11.45
C SER A 146 42.70 -47.00 10.49
N SER A 147 43.63 -46.79 9.57
CA SER A 147 43.47 -45.81 8.49
C SER A 147 42.32 -46.20 7.55
N ALA A 148 41.56 -45.20 7.10
CA ALA A 148 40.42 -45.39 6.20
C ALA A 148 40.88 -45.75 4.78
N SER A 149 40.04 -46.52 4.07
CA SER A 149 40.11 -46.63 2.60
C SER A 149 39.41 -45.44 1.94
N ASP A 150 39.39 -45.39 0.61
CA ASP A 150 38.60 -44.39 -0.14
C ASP A 150 37.10 -44.46 0.21
N HIS A 151 36.61 -45.65 0.56
CA HIS A 151 35.24 -45.93 1.01
C HIS A 151 35.04 -45.74 2.53
N GLY A 152 36.05 -45.23 3.25
CA GLY A 152 36.00 -45.06 4.70
C GLY A 152 36.46 -46.29 5.50
N ASN A 153 36.21 -46.25 6.80
CA ASN A 153 36.27 -47.40 7.72
C ASN A 153 34.92 -48.11 7.78
N PHE A 154 33.83 -47.34 7.79
CA PHE A 154 32.47 -47.85 7.78
C PHE A 154 31.74 -47.30 6.55
N LEU A 155 31.05 -48.20 5.86
CA LEU A 155 30.21 -47.88 4.72
C LEU A 155 28.77 -48.22 5.12
N LEU A 156 27.96 -47.18 5.32
CA LEU A 156 26.61 -47.28 5.86
C LEU A 156 25.63 -47.46 4.69
N ALA A 157 25.11 -48.67 4.52
CA ALA A 157 24.22 -49.04 3.43
C ALA A 157 22.76 -49.29 3.85
N GLY A 158 22.48 -49.32 5.16
CA GLY A 158 21.13 -49.40 5.73
C GLY A 158 20.80 -48.20 6.61
N THR A 159 19.72 -48.33 7.39
CA THR A 159 19.29 -47.29 8.35
C THR A 159 20.13 -47.33 9.62
N VAL A 160 20.60 -46.17 10.07
CA VAL A 160 21.17 -46.00 11.42
C VAL A 160 20.07 -45.47 12.34
N THR A 161 19.62 -46.29 13.28
CA THR A 161 18.65 -45.90 14.31
C THR A 161 19.39 -45.65 15.62
N VAL A 162 19.11 -44.55 16.30
CA VAL A 162 19.76 -44.16 17.55
C VAL A 162 18.69 -43.95 18.61
N THR A 163 18.76 -44.75 19.68
CA THR A 163 17.77 -44.75 20.77
C THR A 163 18.33 -44.29 22.11
N ALA A 164 19.65 -44.12 22.20
CA ALA A 164 20.35 -43.46 23.30
C ALA A 164 21.67 -42.85 22.79
N ASP A 165 22.28 -41.95 23.57
CA ASP A 165 23.50 -41.23 23.17
C ASP A 165 24.61 -42.17 22.69
N SER A 166 25.05 -41.96 21.45
CA SER A 166 25.96 -42.87 20.75
C SER A 166 26.97 -42.11 19.88
N SER A 167 28.08 -42.76 19.53
CA SER A 167 29.13 -42.12 18.73
C SER A 167 29.64 -42.97 17.55
N ILE A 168 30.10 -42.29 16.51
CA ILE A 168 30.88 -42.89 15.43
C ILE A 168 32.25 -42.20 15.43
N GLU A 169 33.26 -42.94 15.87
CA GLU A 169 34.61 -42.50 16.14
C GLU A 169 35.59 -43.24 15.23
N CYS A 170 35.67 -42.80 13.99
CA CYS A 170 36.60 -43.36 13.00
C CYS A 170 37.25 -42.25 12.16
N ASN A 171 38.09 -42.63 11.19
CA ASN A 171 38.72 -41.66 10.31
C ASN A 171 37.71 -41.13 9.28
N LYS A 172 36.99 -42.02 8.59
CA LYS A 172 36.03 -41.66 7.54
C LYS A 172 34.85 -42.64 7.51
N ILE A 173 33.64 -42.13 7.30
CA ILE A 173 32.46 -42.92 6.93
C ILE A 173 32.02 -42.57 5.51
N LEU A 174 31.47 -43.54 4.79
CA LEU A 174 30.75 -43.32 3.55
C LEU A 174 29.27 -43.60 3.77
N ILE A 175 28.42 -42.67 3.36
CA ILE A 175 26.98 -42.87 3.31
C ILE A 175 26.63 -43.22 1.86
N ARG A 176 26.07 -44.41 1.62
CA ARG A 176 25.62 -44.79 0.27
C ARG A 176 24.26 -44.16 -0.05
N GLY A 177 24.11 -43.72 -1.30
CA GLY A 177 22.82 -43.30 -1.86
C GLY A 177 21.90 -44.49 -2.16
N ALA A 178 20.61 -44.23 -2.38
CA ALA A 178 19.60 -45.24 -2.66
C ALA A 178 19.71 -45.90 -4.06
N SER A 179 20.73 -45.58 -4.86
CA SER A 179 20.91 -46.09 -6.22
C SER A 179 21.27 -47.58 -6.27
N GLN A 180 20.31 -48.38 -6.75
CA GLN A 180 20.32 -49.71 -7.43
C GLN A 180 21.16 -50.90 -6.88
N GLN A 181 22.02 -50.72 -5.87
CA GLN A 181 22.70 -51.83 -5.17
C GLN A 181 22.68 -51.66 -3.64
N ALA A 182 21.90 -50.71 -3.12
CA ALA A 182 21.61 -50.60 -1.70
C ALA A 182 20.71 -51.77 -1.27
N PRO A 183 21.13 -52.62 -0.33
CA PRO A 183 20.41 -53.85 0.00
C PRO A 183 18.97 -53.65 0.54
N SER A 184 18.58 -52.43 0.92
CA SER A 184 17.34 -52.17 1.66
C SER A 184 16.49 -50.98 1.20
N GLY A 185 16.83 -50.28 0.11
CA GLY A 185 16.12 -49.06 -0.30
C GLY A 185 16.18 -47.88 0.70
N ASN A 186 16.78 -48.09 1.88
CA ASN A 186 16.86 -47.14 3.00
C ASN A 186 18.30 -46.63 3.26
N ALA A 187 19.18 -46.71 2.26
CA ALA A 187 20.55 -46.22 2.38
C ALA A 187 20.55 -44.70 2.58
N GLY A 188 21.37 -44.22 3.51
CA GLY A 188 21.46 -42.79 3.83
C GLY A 188 20.40 -42.29 4.80
N LYS A 189 19.67 -43.15 5.51
CA LYS A 189 18.69 -42.75 6.52
C LYS A 189 19.21 -42.87 7.95
N PHE A 190 19.16 -41.78 8.70
CA PHE A 190 19.48 -41.69 10.12
C PHE A 190 18.20 -41.34 10.90
N ILE A 191 17.81 -42.21 11.82
CA ILE A 191 16.65 -42.01 12.71
C ILE A 191 17.20 -41.86 14.12
N VAL A 192 17.28 -40.64 14.63
CA VAL A 192 17.73 -40.34 15.99
C VAL A 192 16.53 -40.00 16.84
N ASN A 193 16.20 -40.86 17.79
CA ASN A 193 15.03 -40.68 18.65
C ASN A 193 15.14 -39.42 19.50
N SER A 194 13.98 -38.85 19.83
CA SER A 194 13.89 -37.71 20.75
C SER A 194 14.68 -37.95 22.04
N GLY A 195 15.46 -36.94 22.44
CA GLY A 195 16.34 -37.01 23.60
C GLY A 195 17.68 -37.75 23.39
N SER A 196 17.90 -38.36 22.22
CA SER A 196 19.17 -39.02 21.89
C SER A 196 20.08 -38.14 21.02
N THR A 197 21.39 -38.32 21.18
CA THR A 197 22.42 -37.66 20.37
C THR A 197 23.31 -38.67 19.65
N LEU A 198 23.51 -38.47 18.34
CA LEU A 198 24.55 -39.14 17.57
C LEU A 198 25.73 -38.20 17.34
N THR A 199 26.89 -38.52 17.91
CA THR A 199 28.13 -37.77 17.69
C THR A 199 28.96 -38.41 16.57
N LEU A 200 29.19 -37.69 15.48
CA LEU A 200 30.04 -38.10 14.36
C LEU A 200 31.43 -37.44 14.51
N ALA A 201 32.39 -38.18 15.05
CA ALA A 201 33.79 -37.80 15.13
C ALA A 201 34.62 -38.32 13.93
N ALA A 202 33.94 -38.61 12.82
CA ALA A 202 34.50 -39.12 11.57
C ALA A 202 34.32 -38.12 10.42
N GLN A 203 35.22 -38.19 9.42
CA GLN A 203 35.01 -37.49 8.16
C GLN A 203 33.79 -38.11 7.45
N VAL A 204 32.76 -37.32 7.11
CA VAL A 204 31.56 -37.86 6.44
C VAL A 204 31.69 -37.64 4.94
N ASN A 205 31.72 -38.73 4.15
CA ASN A 205 31.80 -38.63 2.71
C ASN A 205 30.46 -38.91 2.04
N PHE A 206 30.06 -38.00 1.15
CA PHE A 206 28.87 -38.12 0.31
C PHE A 206 29.21 -38.35 -1.17
N SER A 207 30.50 -38.41 -1.52
CA SER A 207 30.93 -38.83 -2.86
C SER A 207 30.88 -40.35 -2.97
N ASP A 208 29.73 -40.87 -3.39
CA ASP A 208 29.66 -42.23 -3.92
C ASP A 208 30.19 -42.19 -5.37
N PRO A 209 31.26 -42.91 -5.72
CA PRO A 209 31.74 -42.98 -7.11
C PRO A 209 30.68 -43.55 -8.07
N TYR A 210 29.64 -44.22 -7.55
CA TYR A 210 28.55 -44.82 -8.32
C TYR A 210 27.26 -43.99 -8.35
N ASP A 211 27.08 -43.01 -7.44
CA ASP A 211 25.89 -42.16 -7.38
C ASP A 211 26.23 -40.70 -7.02
N LYS A 212 25.92 -39.78 -7.93
CA LYS A 212 26.15 -38.34 -7.74
C LYS A 212 25.03 -37.64 -6.96
N ASN A 213 23.91 -38.33 -6.67
CA ASN A 213 22.73 -37.79 -6.01
C ASN A 213 22.47 -38.48 -4.65
N VAL A 214 23.49 -38.54 -3.79
CA VAL A 214 23.32 -39.09 -2.43
C VAL A 214 22.37 -38.21 -1.61
N LEU A 215 21.29 -38.81 -1.11
CA LEU A 215 20.37 -38.22 -0.13
C LEU A 215 20.73 -38.73 1.27
N TRP A 216 21.10 -37.82 2.17
CA TRP A 216 21.22 -38.09 3.59
C TRP A 216 19.98 -37.57 4.31
N ASP A 217 19.12 -38.46 4.80
CA ASP A 217 17.88 -38.13 5.50
C ASP A 217 18.04 -38.33 7.00
N ILE A 218 17.81 -37.27 7.77
CA ILE A 218 17.92 -37.26 9.23
C ILE A 218 16.54 -36.98 9.82
N SER A 219 16.07 -37.85 10.71
CA SER A 219 14.74 -37.78 11.33
C SER A 219 14.72 -38.32 12.76
N GLY A 220 13.55 -38.31 13.41
CA GLY A 220 13.31 -38.99 14.70
C GLY A 220 13.22 -38.10 15.94
N GLY A 221 13.50 -36.79 15.82
CA GLY A 221 13.35 -35.82 16.90
C GLY A 221 14.58 -35.63 17.80
N GLY A 222 15.69 -36.33 17.53
CA GLY A 222 16.95 -36.23 18.25
C GLY A 222 18.01 -35.39 17.55
N THR A 223 19.25 -35.44 18.04
CA THR A 223 20.35 -34.57 17.56
C THR A 223 21.46 -35.36 16.86
N VAL A 224 21.90 -34.90 15.69
CA VAL A 224 23.15 -35.36 15.05
C VAL A 224 24.19 -34.25 15.15
N THR A 225 25.37 -34.54 15.70
CA THR A 225 26.47 -33.57 15.82
C THR A 225 27.71 -34.02 15.07
N MET A 226 28.13 -33.23 14.08
CA MET A 226 29.32 -33.47 13.25
C MET A 226 30.52 -32.71 13.79
N LYS A 227 31.59 -33.43 14.15
CA LYS A 227 32.84 -32.86 14.70
C LYS A 227 34.00 -32.75 13.70
N LYS A 228 33.94 -33.41 12.54
CA LYS A 228 34.99 -33.39 11.50
C LYS A 228 34.43 -33.00 10.14
N THR A 229 35.34 -32.68 9.21
CA THR A 229 35.03 -32.33 7.82
C THR A 229 34.20 -33.38 7.11
N ALA A 230 33.13 -32.96 6.47
CA ALA A 230 32.43 -33.68 5.44
C ALA A 230 32.95 -33.23 4.07
N VAL A 231 33.33 -34.21 3.26
CA VAL A 231 33.78 -33.98 1.89
C VAL A 231 32.60 -34.33 1.00
N ASN A 232 32.05 -33.32 0.33
CA ASN A 232 30.92 -33.53 -0.55
C ASN A 232 31.37 -33.98 -1.93
N GLY A 233 30.68 -34.99 -2.45
CA GLY A 233 30.54 -35.18 -3.88
C GLY A 233 29.62 -34.09 -4.45
N LYS A 234 29.88 -33.70 -5.70
CA LYS A 234 29.05 -32.76 -6.44
C LYS A 234 27.60 -33.25 -6.52
N GLY A 235 26.66 -32.55 -5.86
CA GLY A 235 25.22 -32.82 -5.94
C GLY A 235 24.55 -33.48 -4.72
N ALA A 236 25.27 -33.73 -3.63
CA ALA A 236 24.70 -34.31 -2.42
C ALA A 236 23.55 -33.48 -1.83
N ARG A 237 22.54 -34.16 -1.27
CA ARG A 237 21.36 -33.54 -0.63
C ARG A 237 21.26 -34.01 0.81
N ILE A 238 21.07 -33.08 1.73
CA ILE A 238 20.83 -33.35 3.15
C ILE A 238 19.41 -32.93 3.47
N SER A 239 18.57 -33.88 3.83
CA SER A 239 17.20 -33.66 4.30
C SER A 239 17.17 -33.82 5.81
N VAL A 240 16.63 -32.83 6.52
CA VAL A 240 16.36 -32.91 7.96
C VAL A 240 14.86 -32.77 8.16
N SER A 241 14.26 -33.72 8.86
CA SER A 241 12.81 -33.82 9.01
C SER A 241 12.38 -34.27 10.40
N GLY A 242 11.13 -34.00 10.76
CA GLY A 242 10.56 -34.37 12.05
C GLY A 242 10.81 -33.32 13.14
N SER A 243 9.75 -33.03 13.90
CA SER A 243 9.79 -32.05 14.98
C SER A 243 10.86 -32.40 16.02
N GLY A 244 11.71 -31.42 16.34
CA GLY A 244 12.81 -31.56 17.30
C GLY A 244 14.10 -32.13 16.73
N THR A 245 14.10 -32.65 15.50
CA THR A 245 15.31 -33.17 14.86
C THR A 245 16.29 -32.04 14.63
N THR A 246 17.53 -32.19 15.11
CA THR A 246 18.56 -31.17 15.03
C THR A 246 19.82 -31.71 14.36
N LEU A 247 20.33 -31.01 13.35
CA LEU A 247 21.66 -31.27 12.77
C LEU A 247 22.61 -30.14 13.16
N ASN A 248 23.69 -30.48 13.85
CA ASN A 248 24.76 -29.59 14.28
C ASN A 248 26.04 -29.83 13.44
N PHE A 249 26.61 -28.78 12.86
CA PHE A 249 27.93 -28.86 12.21
C PHE A 249 28.81 -27.62 12.47
N ALA A 250 30.14 -27.76 12.42
CA ALA A 250 31.10 -26.68 12.63
C ALA A 250 31.62 -26.04 11.33
N VAL A 251 32.32 -24.91 11.44
CA VAL A 251 33.05 -24.28 10.33
C VAL A 251 34.09 -25.25 9.75
N ASN A 252 34.28 -25.22 8.43
CA ASN A 252 35.15 -26.14 7.68
C ASN A 252 34.67 -27.60 7.69
N ASN A 253 33.47 -27.88 8.24
CA ASN A 253 32.90 -29.22 8.14
C ASN A 253 32.29 -29.52 6.77
N ILE A 254 32.22 -28.57 5.83
CA ILE A 254 31.63 -28.83 4.52
C ILE A 254 32.49 -28.11 3.49
N TRP A 255 33.43 -28.84 2.87
CA TRP A 255 34.36 -28.27 1.89
C TRP A 255 34.40 -29.11 0.61
N GLY A 256 34.35 -28.41 -0.53
CA GLY A 256 34.63 -28.95 -1.87
C GLY A 256 35.60 -28.03 -2.60
N SER A 257 36.42 -28.59 -3.49
CA SER A 257 37.40 -27.83 -4.29
C SER A 257 36.76 -26.90 -5.33
N GLU A 258 35.47 -27.11 -5.63
CA GLU A 258 34.63 -26.26 -6.48
C GLU A 258 33.35 -25.88 -5.72
N GLN A 259 32.91 -24.62 -5.80
CA GLN A 259 31.67 -24.13 -5.16
C GLN A 259 30.39 -24.84 -5.65
N ASN A 260 30.45 -25.55 -6.79
CA ASN A 260 29.35 -26.38 -7.29
C ASN A 260 29.30 -27.78 -6.63
N ALA A 261 30.22 -28.09 -5.71
CA ALA A 261 30.31 -29.38 -5.04
C ALA A 261 29.77 -29.36 -3.59
N MET A 262 28.84 -28.47 -3.27
CA MET A 262 28.32 -28.29 -1.91
C MET A 262 26.98 -28.99 -1.71
N ALA A 263 26.70 -29.45 -0.50
CA ALA A 263 25.42 -30.11 -0.20
C ALA A 263 24.28 -29.10 -0.21
N ASN A 264 23.20 -29.48 -0.90
CA ASN A 264 21.92 -28.78 -0.81
C ASN A 264 21.20 -29.24 0.46
N PHE A 265 20.57 -28.31 1.18
CA PHE A 265 19.83 -28.61 2.40
C PHE A 265 18.33 -28.50 2.16
N THR A 266 17.57 -29.46 2.68
CA THR A 266 16.12 -29.38 2.82
C THR A 266 15.79 -29.48 4.30
N ILE A 267 15.21 -28.43 4.87
CA ILE A 267 14.87 -28.36 6.29
C ILE A 267 13.35 -28.35 6.39
N ASN A 268 12.77 -29.46 6.85
CA ASN A 268 11.33 -29.66 6.91
C ASN A 268 10.75 -29.26 8.28
N GLU A 269 9.43 -29.32 8.38
CA GLU A 269 8.64 -28.85 9.51
C GLU A 269 9.17 -29.32 10.87
N GLY A 270 9.45 -28.33 11.73
CA GLY A 270 9.91 -28.54 13.10
C GLY A 270 11.36 -29.02 13.25
N ALA A 271 12.08 -29.22 12.15
CA ALA A 271 13.50 -29.55 12.16
C ALA A 271 14.38 -28.30 12.26
N ARG A 272 15.60 -28.48 12.79
CA ARG A 272 16.59 -27.41 12.97
C ARG A 272 17.94 -27.81 12.41
N VAL A 273 18.60 -26.86 11.76
CA VAL A 273 20.00 -27.00 11.35
C VAL A 273 20.80 -25.88 12.01
N ASN A 274 21.82 -26.26 12.78
CA ASN A 274 22.67 -25.34 13.51
C ASN A 274 24.09 -25.40 12.97
N HIS A 275 24.71 -24.24 12.80
CA HIS A 275 26.13 -24.15 12.49
C HIS A 275 26.92 -23.44 13.60
N SER A 276 28.15 -23.90 13.83
CA SER A 276 29.10 -23.37 14.81
C SER A 276 30.15 -22.45 14.18
N SER A 277 30.85 -21.67 15.02
CA SER A 277 31.54 -20.44 14.60
C SER A 277 33.04 -20.35 14.92
N SER A 278 33.80 -21.45 15.01
CA SER A 278 35.27 -21.30 15.22
C SER A 278 36.02 -20.94 13.92
N GLY A 279 36.02 -19.66 13.54
CA GLY A 279 37.00 -19.03 12.64
C GLY A 279 37.03 -19.50 11.17
N GLY A 280 36.07 -19.03 10.33
CA GLY A 280 36.08 -19.23 8.87
C GLY A 280 34.69 -19.05 8.23
N HIS A 281 34.61 -19.22 6.90
CA HIS A 281 33.36 -19.23 6.14
C HIS A 281 32.86 -20.67 5.93
N THR A 282 31.58 -20.93 6.20
CA THR A 282 30.96 -22.20 5.80
C THR A 282 30.19 -21.94 4.51
N ASN A 283 30.64 -22.55 3.41
CA ASN A 283 29.86 -22.52 2.19
C ASN A 283 28.85 -23.71 2.23
N ILE A 284 27.66 -23.54 1.67
CA ILE A 284 26.64 -24.59 1.48
C ILE A 284 25.99 -24.39 0.11
N GLY A 285 25.28 -25.41 -0.39
CA GLY A 285 24.53 -25.33 -1.63
C GLY A 285 23.24 -24.53 -1.49
N ASN A 286 22.23 -24.88 -2.29
CA ASN A 286 20.90 -24.30 -2.17
C ASN A 286 20.22 -24.77 -0.88
N ILE A 287 19.34 -23.92 -0.34
CA ILE A 287 18.55 -24.22 0.85
C ILE A 287 17.08 -24.24 0.45
N THR A 288 16.40 -25.31 0.82
CA THR A 288 14.94 -25.40 0.79
C THR A 288 14.42 -25.44 2.22
N LEU A 289 13.66 -24.42 2.60
CA LEU A 289 12.98 -24.33 3.89
C LEU A 289 11.51 -24.69 3.70
N ASN A 290 11.06 -25.72 4.40
CA ASN A 290 9.69 -26.22 4.34
C ASN A 290 9.16 -26.43 5.77
N GLY A 291 9.07 -25.35 6.55
CA GLY A 291 8.61 -25.37 7.93
C GLY A 291 9.75 -25.46 8.96
N GLY A 292 10.98 -25.43 8.49
CA GLY A 292 12.19 -25.67 9.26
C GLY A 292 12.94 -24.39 9.63
N ALA A 293 13.93 -24.51 10.53
CA ALA A 293 14.76 -23.39 10.95
C ALA A 293 16.27 -23.62 10.72
N LEU A 294 16.94 -22.56 10.30
CA LEU A 294 18.40 -22.48 10.18
C LEU A 294 18.95 -21.49 11.21
N THR A 295 19.82 -21.96 12.09
CA THR A 295 20.32 -21.15 13.23
C THR A 295 21.84 -21.20 13.37
N ALA A 296 22.39 -20.22 14.09
CA ALA A 296 23.80 -20.15 14.45
C ALA A 296 23.94 -20.36 15.97
N VAL A 297 24.69 -21.39 16.36
CA VAL A 297 24.81 -21.84 17.75
C VAL A 297 26.26 -22.18 18.06
N ASP A 298 26.75 -21.77 19.22
CA ASP A 298 28.03 -22.26 19.73
C ASP A 298 27.82 -23.69 20.22
N LEU A 299 28.40 -24.66 19.51
CA LEU A 299 28.25 -26.08 19.82
C LEU A 299 28.90 -26.51 21.14
N THR A 300 29.69 -25.65 21.79
CA THR A 300 30.26 -25.93 23.11
C THR A 300 29.32 -25.51 24.25
N THR A 301 28.61 -24.39 24.08
CA THR A 301 27.73 -23.84 25.11
C THR A 301 26.25 -24.07 24.84
N GLY A 302 25.88 -24.45 23.61
CA GLY A 302 24.50 -24.54 23.14
C GLY A 302 23.81 -23.18 22.97
N ASN A 303 24.52 -22.08 23.20
CA ASN A 303 23.96 -20.73 23.15
C ASN A 303 23.96 -20.18 21.72
N LYS A 304 22.95 -19.35 21.42
CA LYS A 304 22.95 -18.53 20.19
C LYS A 304 24.19 -17.63 20.19
N VAL A 305 24.95 -17.63 19.11
CA VAL A 305 26.11 -16.75 18.97
C VAL A 305 25.66 -15.39 18.45
N ASN A 306 26.10 -14.30 19.10
CA ASN A 306 25.96 -12.96 18.53
C ASN A 306 27.04 -12.76 17.45
N PRO A 307 26.70 -12.68 16.15
CA PRO A 307 27.70 -12.85 15.10
C PRO A 307 28.49 -11.57 14.78
N SER A 308 28.12 -10.42 15.35
CA SER A 308 28.80 -9.13 15.12
C SER A 308 30.23 -9.09 15.67
N ALA A 309 30.61 -9.96 16.59
CA ALA A 309 31.92 -9.94 17.25
C ALA A 309 33.03 -10.70 16.48
N TYR A 310 32.71 -11.48 15.45
CA TYR A 310 33.66 -12.48 14.96
C TYR A 310 33.71 -12.72 13.43
N GLY A 311 32.97 -11.97 12.60
CA GLY A 311 33.12 -12.04 11.14
C GLY A 311 32.74 -13.40 10.52
N HIS A 312 31.70 -14.04 11.05
CA HIS A 312 31.25 -15.38 10.66
C HIS A 312 30.12 -15.32 9.66
N TYR A 313 30.18 -16.17 8.64
CA TYR A 313 29.26 -16.06 7.51
C TYR A 313 28.95 -17.42 6.90
N LEU A 314 27.66 -17.76 6.86
CA LEU A 314 27.15 -18.83 6.01
C LEU A 314 27.01 -18.31 4.59
N VAL A 315 27.72 -18.93 3.64
CA VAL A 315 27.61 -18.62 2.21
C VAL A 315 26.74 -19.68 1.57
N CYS A 316 25.55 -19.31 1.10
CA CYS A 316 24.61 -20.25 0.49
C CYS A 316 24.30 -19.89 -0.98
N GLY A 317 23.74 -20.88 -1.70
CA GLY A 317 23.19 -20.70 -3.03
C GLY A 317 21.85 -19.95 -3.01
N ALA A 318 20.88 -20.43 -3.78
CA ALA A 318 19.51 -19.89 -3.72
C ALA A 318 18.78 -20.41 -2.47
N ILE A 319 17.86 -19.58 -1.93
CA ILE A 319 16.94 -19.98 -0.87
C ILE A 319 15.55 -20.12 -1.45
N THR A 320 14.93 -21.28 -1.24
CA THR A 320 13.54 -21.55 -1.57
C THR A 320 12.77 -21.80 -0.29
N VAL A 321 11.66 -21.09 -0.09
CA VAL A 321 10.80 -21.22 1.09
C VAL A 321 9.44 -21.68 0.63
N LEU A 322 9.03 -22.86 1.08
CA LEU A 322 7.77 -23.51 0.71
C LEU A 322 6.68 -23.34 1.78
N SER A 323 7.07 -23.06 3.01
CA SER A 323 6.19 -22.85 4.17
C SER A 323 6.91 -22.05 5.25
N ASP A 324 6.17 -21.57 6.25
CA ASP A 324 6.68 -20.66 7.28
C ASP A 324 7.96 -21.16 7.93
N SER A 325 9.04 -20.38 7.80
CA SER A 325 10.38 -20.81 8.16
C SER A 325 11.19 -19.68 8.80
N GLU A 326 12.24 -20.03 9.53
CA GLU A 326 13.09 -19.05 10.24
C GLU A 326 14.57 -19.20 9.86
N ILE A 327 15.22 -18.07 9.62
CA ILE A 327 16.69 -17.94 9.64
C ILE A 327 17.05 -17.02 10.80
N SER A 328 17.59 -17.60 11.87
CA SER A 328 18.03 -16.84 13.04
C SER A 328 19.54 -16.57 13.05
N ALA A 329 20.24 -16.99 12.01
CA ALA A 329 21.68 -16.86 11.87
C ALA A 329 22.06 -15.65 11.01
N ASP A 330 23.22 -15.05 11.30
CA ASP A 330 23.83 -14.15 10.33
C ASP A 330 24.22 -14.93 9.07
N THR A 331 23.66 -14.53 7.94
CA THR A 331 23.82 -15.20 6.64
C THR A 331 24.48 -14.23 5.68
N TYR A 332 25.38 -14.71 4.83
CA TYR A 332 26.09 -13.87 3.88
C TYR A 332 25.89 -14.38 2.47
N PHE A 333 25.35 -13.54 1.60
CA PHE A 333 25.20 -13.90 0.21
C PHE A 333 26.45 -13.47 -0.58
N ARG A 334 27.16 -14.43 -1.18
CA ARG A 334 28.21 -14.18 -2.18
C ARG A 334 27.70 -14.58 -3.55
N LYS A 335 27.39 -13.59 -4.38
CA LYS A 335 27.21 -13.79 -5.82
C LYS A 335 28.59 -13.82 -6.50
N ARG A 336 28.82 -14.77 -7.41
CA ARG A 336 30.03 -14.84 -8.25
C ARG A 336 29.59 -14.95 -9.70
N SER A 337 30.38 -14.42 -10.63
CA SER A 337 30.10 -14.49 -12.09
C SER A 337 29.81 -15.90 -12.60
N SER A 338 30.40 -16.92 -11.97
CA SER A 338 30.17 -18.33 -12.30
C SER A 338 28.83 -18.92 -11.81
N ASN A 339 28.07 -18.20 -10.98
CA ASN A 339 26.76 -18.61 -10.46
C ASN A 339 25.83 -17.39 -10.24
N PRO A 340 25.12 -16.93 -11.29
CA PRO A 340 24.36 -15.68 -11.28
C PRO A 340 23.01 -15.76 -10.54
N THR A 341 22.59 -16.91 -10.02
CA THR A 341 21.37 -17.06 -9.20
C THR A 341 21.68 -17.25 -7.71
N ALA A 342 22.97 -17.25 -7.33
CA ALA A 342 23.37 -17.33 -5.94
C ALA A 342 22.81 -16.14 -5.14
N GLY A 343 22.04 -16.42 -4.10
CA GLY A 343 21.48 -15.45 -3.17
C GLY A 343 20.06 -14.96 -3.44
N ASP A 344 19.41 -15.39 -4.53
CA ASP A 344 17.98 -15.09 -4.72
C ASP A 344 17.12 -15.85 -3.69
N ILE A 345 16.06 -15.20 -3.23
CA ILE A 345 15.13 -15.74 -2.24
C ILE A 345 13.76 -15.88 -2.92
N SER A 346 13.32 -17.12 -3.12
CA SER A 346 11.97 -17.41 -3.60
C SER A 346 11.12 -17.91 -2.44
N ILE A 347 10.03 -17.22 -2.14
CA ILE A 347 9.11 -17.53 -1.06
C ILE A 347 7.76 -17.81 -1.69
N ALA A 348 7.27 -19.03 -1.53
CA ALA A 348 5.99 -19.47 -2.06
C ALA A 348 4.84 -18.60 -1.53
N GLU A 349 3.78 -18.47 -2.31
CA GLU A 349 2.57 -17.76 -1.93
C GLU A 349 2.02 -18.27 -0.58
N GLY A 350 1.73 -17.35 0.33
CA GLY A 350 1.27 -17.66 1.68
C GLY A 350 2.37 -18.08 2.68
N ALA A 351 3.61 -18.32 2.24
CA ALA A 351 4.71 -18.64 3.15
C ALA A 351 5.42 -17.38 3.64
N THR A 352 5.95 -17.47 4.88
CA THR A 352 6.74 -16.41 5.52
C THR A 352 8.14 -16.90 5.86
N LEU A 353 9.16 -16.18 5.41
CA LEU A 353 10.53 -16.31 5.92
C LEU A 353 10.79 -15.24 6.98
N THR A 354 11.01 -15.64 8.23
CA THR A 354 11.42 -14.73 9.30
C THR A 354 12.93 -14.74 9.46
N VAL A 355 13.55 -13.56 9.38
CA VAL A 355 15.01 -13.39 9.48
C VAL A 355 15.37 -12.60 10.73
N SER A 356 15.52 -13.31 11.85
CA SER A 356 15.89 -12.72 13.14
C SER A 356 17.39 -12.39 13.24
N GLY A 357 18.21 -12.92 12.31
CA GLY A 357 19.64 -12.61 12.19
C GLY A 357 19.92 -11.47 11.20
N THR A 358 21.20 -11.25 10.88
CA THR A 358 21.65 -10.31 9.86
C THR A 358 21.90 -11.02 8.54
N ILE A 359 21.23 -10.62 7.47
CA ILE A 359 21.68 -10.95 6.14
C ILE A 359 22.68 -9.88 5.68
N ASN A 360 23.88 -10.29 5.29
CA ASN A 360 24.93 -9.42 4.80
C ASN A 360 25.19 -9.66 3.30
N PHE A 361 25.20 -8.58 2.53
CA PHE A 361 25.45 -8.50 1.11
C PHE A 361 26.77 -7.79 0.93
N ALA A 362 27.83 -8.51 0.57
CA ALA A 362 29.13 -7.88 0.53
C ALA A 362 30.00 -8.42 -0.60
N GLY A 363 30.49 -7.47 -1.41
CA GLY A 363 31.74 -7.64 -2.14
C GLY A 363 32.85 -7.45 -1.11
N GLY A 364 33.55 -8.52 -0.75
CA GLY A 364 34.61 -8.47 0.26
C GLY A 364 35.60 -7.32 0.03
N SER A 365 35.92 -6.60 1.10
CA SER A 365 36.83 -5.44 1.12
C SER A 365 38.29 -5.74 0.79
N ASN A 366 38.63 -6.97 0.37
CA ASN A 366 40.01 -7.40 0.14
C ASN A 366 40.19 -8.30 -1.10
N SER A 367 39.41 -8.10 -2.16
CA SER A 367 39.60 -8.85 -3.40
C SER A 367 39.56 -7.90 -4.60
N THR A 368 40.74 -7.62 -5.14
CA THR A 368 40.98 -6.84 -6.36
C THR A 368 40.61 -7.58 -7.65
N THR A 369 40.03 -8.78 -7.54
CA THR A 369 39.58 -9.56 -8.69
C THR A 369 38.28 -10.27 -8.32
N ASN A 370 37.26 -10.20 -9.18
CA ASN A 370 36.07 -11.08 -9.21
C ASN A 370 34.98 -10.99 -8.10
N ASN A 371 34.83 -9.86 -7.40
CA ASN A 371 33.58 -9.53 -6.68
C ASN A 371 32.64 -8.72 -7.58
N GLU A 372 31.61 -9.35 -8.13
CA GLU A 372 30.56 -8.65 -8.87
C GLU A 372 29.40 -8.30 -7.93
N SER A 373 28.91 -7.07 -8.09
CA SER A 373 27.61 -6.58 -7.62
C SER A 373 26.52 -7.67 -7.67
N GLY A 374 25.89 -7.97 -6.54
CA GLY A 374 24.86 -8.99 -6.45
C GLY A 374 23.52 -8.41 -6.02
N ASN A 375 22.67 -8.09 -6.98
CA ASN A 375 21.26 -7.82 -6.72
C ASN A 375 20.58 -9.10 -6.24
N ILE A 376 19.74 -8.99 -5.21
CA ILE A 376 18.95 -10.11 -4.72
C ILE A 376 17.50 -9.89 -5.06
N VAL A 377 16.91 -10.91 -5.67
CA VAL A 377 15.49 -10.90 -5.99
C VAL A 377 14.74 -11.68 -4.92
N ILE A 378 13.78 -11.01 -4.27
CA ILE A 378 12.73 -11.64 -3.48
C ILE A 378 11.52 -11.81 -4.40
N SER A 379 11.00 -13.02 -4.51
CA SER A 379 9.91 -13.37 -5.44
C SER A 379 9.05 -14.52 -4.91
N GLY A 380 8.01 -14.89 -5.66
CA GLY A 380 7.21 -16.09 -5.41
C GLY A 380 5.86 -15.84 -4.72
N GLY A 381 5.53 -14.60 -4.38
CA GLY A 381 4.24 -14.21 -3.79
C GLY A 381 4.18 -14.31 -2.25
N GLY A 382 5.25 -14.77 -1.61
CA GLY A 382 5.35 -14.87 -0.15
C GLY A 382 6.00 -13.66 0.54
N LYS A 383 6.26 -13.79 1.84
CA LYS A 383 6.69 -12.69 2.72
C LYS A 383 8.07 -12.91 3.32
N LEU A 384 8.98 -11.95 3.18
CA LEU A 384 10.22 -11.86 3.95
C LEU A 384 10.04 -10.87 5.10
N VAL A 385 10.18 -11.32 6.35
CA VAL A 385 10.04 -10.50 7.56
C VAL A 385 11.39 -10.36 8.24
N VAL A 386 11.82 -9.13 8.45
CA VAL A 386 13.02 -8.78 9.24
C VAL A 386 12.54 -8.10 10.54
N PRO A 387 12.34 -8.84 11.65
CA PRO A 387 11.87 -8.29 12.92
C PRO A 387 12.92 -7.40 13.60
N SER A 388 12.55 -6.79 14.74
CA SER A 388 13.48 -6.03 15.59
C SER A 388 14.73 -6.84 15.94
N GLY A 389 15.91 -6.29 15.66
CA GLY A 389 17.20 -6.95 15.93
C GLY A 389 17.73 -7.79 14.76
N GLY A 390 16.90 -8.12 13.77
CA GLY A 390 17.35 -8.59 12.45
C GLY A 390 17.90 -7.44 11.60
N GLY A 391 18.65 -7.75 10.55
CA GLY A 391 19.20 -6.70 9.68
C GLY A 391 19.54 -7.14 8.27
N LEU A 392 19.60 -6.17 7.36
CA LEU A 392 19.96 -6.34 5.95
C LEU A 392 21.12 -5.37 5.64
N LYS A 393 22.36 -5.87 5.73
CA LYS A 393 23.58 -5.04 5.60
C LYS A 393 24.19 -5.15 4.22
N ASN A 394 24.61 -4.02 3.65
CA ASN A 394 25.44 -3.96 2.45
C ASN A 394 26.84 -3.47 2.79
N SER A 395 27.90 -4.14 2.34
CA SER A 395 29.27 -3.58 2.48
C SER A 395 29.66 -2.61 1.35
N ASP A 396 28.91 -2.58 0.24
CA ASP A 396 29.11 -1.63 -0.86
C ASP A 396 27.74 -1.14 -1.35
N SER A 397 27.22 -0.09 -0.70
CA SER A 397 25.91 0.52 -0.98
C SER A 397 25.78 1.06 -2.40
N SER A 398 26.88 1.21 -3.15
CA SER A 398 26.88 1.67 -4.53
C SER A 398 26.63 0.58 -5.57
N LYS A 399 26.66 -0.70 -5.16
CA LYS A 399 26.70 -1.85 -6.09
C LYS A 399 25.60 -2.89 -5.95
N ASN A 400 24.92 -2.99 -4.82
CA ASN A 400 23.92 -4.06 -4.61
C ASN A 400 22.54 -3.47 -4.33
N THR A 401 21.49 -4.06 -4.91
CA THR A 401 20.08 -3.74 -4.61
C THR A 401 19.34 -4.95 -4.06
N ILE A 402 18.24 -4.70 -3.34
CA ILE A 402 17.21 -5.72 -3.08
C ILE A 402 16.04 -5.41 -4.00
N THR A 403 15.69 -6.36 -4.86
CA THR A 403 14.53 -6.28 -5.71
C THR A 403 13.40 -7.11 -5.09
N VAL A 404 12.26 -6.48 -4.83
CA VAL A 404 11.02 -7.16 -4.44
C VAL A 404 10.14 -7.21 -5.68
N ARG A 405 9.97 -8.41 -6.25
CA ARG A 405 9.27 -8.59 -7.52
C ARG A 405 8.05 -9.48 -7.37
N GLY A 406 6.98 -9.10 -8.07
CA GLY A 406 5.80 -9.94 -8.26
C GLY A 406 4.71 -9.65 -7.24
N LYS A 407 3.47 -9.67 -7.70
CA LYS A 407 2.27 -9.49 -6.89
C LYS A 407 2.26 -10.44 -5.68
N GLY A 408 1.96 -9.89 -4.50
CA GLY A 408 1.93 -10.64 -3.24
C GLY A 408 3.29 -10.75 -2.54
N THR A 409 4.40 -10.62 -3.29
CA THR A 409 5.74 -10.65 -2.70
C THR A 409 5.94 -9.45 -1.80
N THR A 410 6.27 -9.69 -0.53
CA THR A 410 6.39 -8.65 0.49
C THR A 410 7.75 -8.70 1.18
N LEU A 411 8.43 -7.56 1.25
CA LEU A 411 9.55 -7.32 2.15
C LEU A 411 9.08 -6.45 3.31
N GLN A 412 9.10 -6.98 4.52
CA GLN A 412 8.64 -6.29 5.72
C GLN A 412 9.78 -6.08 6.72
N PHE A 413 9.95 -4.84 7.15
CA PHE A 413 10.86 -4.47 8.24
C PHE A 413 10.09 -4.15 9.52
N GLY A 414 10.51 -4.73 10.64
CA GLY A 414 10.00 -4.45 11.98
C GLY A 414 10.55 -3.15 12.59
N ASP A 415 10.26 -2.93 13.87
CA ASP A 415 10.68 -1.77 14.67
C ASP A 415 12.17 -1.85 15.07
N GLY A 416 13.06 -1.74 14.08
CA GLY A 416 14.48 -1.56 14.33
C GLY A 416 14.75 -0.20 14.97
N GLY A 417 14.73 -0.13 16.30
CA GLY A 417 15.36 0.95 17.04
C GLY A 417 16.85 1.00 16.71
N SER A 418 17.36 2.20 16.43
CA SER A 418 18.75 2.56 16.07
C SER A 418 19.20 2.30 14.62
N SER A 419 19.50 3.43 13.97
CA SER A 419 20.22 3.62 12.71
C SER A 419 21.41 2.68 12.53
N GLY A 420 21.39 1.83 11.51
CA GLY A 420 22.60 1.10 11.07
C GLY A 420 22.40 -0.26 10.42
N TRP A 421 21.17 -0.77 10.33
CA TRP A 421 20.90 -2.15 9.87
C TRP A 421 20.32 -2.25 8.46
N TRP A 422 20.19 -1.13 7.76
CA TRP A 422 19.71 -1.07 6.37
C TRP A 422 20.69 -0.23 5.56
N SER A 423 21.45 -0.87 4.66
CA SER A 423 22.42 -0.18 3.80
C SER A 423 22.23 -0.47 2.30
N VAL A 424 21.07 -1.01 1.90
CA VAL A 424 20.83 -1.52 0.54
C VAL A 424 19.69 -0.76 -0.15
N PRO A 425 19.90 -0.10 -1.30
CA PRO A 425 18.82 0.41 -2.12
C PRO A 425 17.78 -0.68 -2.44
N VAL A 426 16.49 -0.30 -2.46
CA VAL A 426 15.39 -1.24 -2.71
C VAL A 426 14.71 -0.92 -4.04
N ILE A 427 14.48 -1.94 -4.86
CA ILE A 427 13.67 -1.87 -6.06
C ILE A 427 12.35 -2.61 -5.75
N ILE A 428 11.21 -1.96 -5.99
CA ILE A 428 9.90 -2.59 -5.90
C ILE A 428 9.26 -2.58 -7.29
N GLU A 429 8.97 -3.78 -7.82
CA GLU A 429 8.50 -3.92 -9.20
C GLU A 429 7.48 -5.06 -9.36
N ASP A 430 6.73 -5.04 -10.46
CA ASP A 430 5.78 -6.08 -10.86
C ASP A 430 4.75 -6.47 -9.78
N GLY A 431 4.32 -5.52 -8.95
CA GLY A 431 3.39 -5.69 -7.83
C GLY A 431 4.04 -6.00 -6.48
N GLY A 432 5.38 -5.93 -6.38
CA GLY A 432 6.11 -6.13 -5.15
C GLY A 432 5.80 -5.08 -4.08
N THR A 433 5.82 -5.48 -2.80
CA THR A 433 5.45 -4.61 -1.67
C THR A 433 6.60 -4.46 -0.67
N LEU A 434 6.91 -3.23 -0.30
CA LEU A 434 7.81 -2.88 0.80
C LEU A 434 6.99 -2.35 1.98
N VAL A 435 7.10 -2.99 3.15
CA VAL A 435 6.36 -2.63 4.37
C VAL A 435 7.32 -2.22 5.49
N MET A 436 6.94 -1.16 6.19
CA MET A 436 7.64 -0.65 7.37
C MET A 436 6.69 -0.64 8.58
N ASP A 437 7.04 -1.39 9.64
CA ASP A 437 6.25 -1.54 10.86
C ASP A 437 6.94 -0.87 12.07
N ARG A 438 7.23 0.42 11.98
CA ARG A 438 7.90 1.14 13.10
C ARG A 438 6.92 1.54 14.21
N GLY A 439 7.18 1.05 15.44
CA GLY A 439 6.27 1.16 16.58
C GLY A 439 6.53 2.29 17.59
N SER A 440 7.76 2.77 17.76
CA SER A 440 8.10 3.59 18.95
C SER A 440 8.93 4.85 18.70
N VAL A 441 9.71 4.91 17.62
CA VAL A 441 10.56 6.08 17.31
C VAL A 441 10.54 6.32 15.81
N GLY A 442 10.13 7.52 15.38
CA GLY A 442 10.36 7.97 14.02
C GLY A 442 11.85 7.97 13.72
N GLY A 443 12.25 7.63 12.50
CA GLY A 443 13.65 7.65 12.10
C GLY A 443 13.82 7.90 10.61
N ASN A 444 15.02 8.28 10.21
CA ASN A 444 15.32 8.48 8.79
C ASN A 444 15.51 7.12 8.12
N PHE A 445 14.73 6.86 7.08
CA PHE A 445 15.04 5.83 6.10
C PHE A 445 15.95 6.48 5.04
N ALA A 446 17.23 6.14 5.10
CA ALA A 446 18.30 6.80 4.36
C ALA A 446 18.74 6.00 3.12
N LEU A 447 17.82 5.26 2.51
CA LEU A 447 18.10 4.43 1.35
C LEU A 447 17.24 4.81 0.15
N PRO A 448 17.82 4.84 -1.06
CA PRO A 448 17.06 5.05 -2.28
C PRO A 448 16.02 3.93 -2.51
N ILE A 449 14.86 4.31 -3.03
CA ILE A 449 13.84 3.37 -3.52
C ILE A 449 13.63 3.62 -5.00
N THR A 450 13.61 2.57 -5.80
CA THR A 450 13.14 2.62 -7.19
C THR A 450 11.83 1.84 -7.29
N ALA A 451 10.81 2.41 -7.90
CA ALA A 451 9.51 1.79 -8.06
C ALA A 451 9.08 1.74 -9.53
N SER A 452 8.57 0.58 -9.96
CA SER A 452 7.94 0.35 -11.27
C SER A 452 6.82 -0.67 -11.11
N ASN A 453 5.61 -0.20 -10.80
CA ASN A 453 4.48 -0.99 -10.30
C ASN A 453 4.75 -1.64 -8.94
N GLY A 454 5.02 -0.84 -7.91
CA GLY A 454 5.29 -1.31 -6.55
C GLY A 454 4.38 -0.67 -5.49
N THR A 455 4.33 -1.27 -4.30
CA THR A 455 3.65 -0.68 -3.12
C THR A 455 4.65 -0.38 -2.01
N PHE A 456 4.57 0.81 -1.44
CA PHE A 456 5.31 1.22 -0.24
C PHE A 456 4.35 1.54 0.90
N SER A 457 4.49 0.81 2.01
CA SER A 457 3.53 0.82 3.12
C SER A 457 4.17 1.16 4.47
N ASN A 458 3.52 2.02 5.25
CA ASN A 458 3.86 2.30 6.65
C ASN A 458 2.75 1.81 7.56
N ASN A 459 2.84 0.56 7.99
CA ASN A 459 1.87 -0.08 8.87
C ASN A 459 2.22 0.11 10.35
N GLY A 460 3.33 0.78 10.64
CA GLY A 460 3.71 1.23 11.98
C GLY A 460 2.81 2.33 12.54
N THR A 461 3.07 2.71 13.79
CA THR A 461 2.40 3.80 14.54
C THR A 461 3.19 5.11 14.49
N CYS A 462 4.42 5.09 13.97
CA CYS A 462 5.30 6.24 13.88
C CYS A 462 5.46 6.75 12.44
N ALA A 463 5.70 8.06 12.29
CA ALA A 463 6.02 8.65 11.00
C ALA A 463 7.36 8.16 10.45
N ILE A 464 7.45 8.03 9.12
CA ILE A 464 8.67 7.67 8.40
C ILE A 464 9.18 8.88 7.65
N THR A 465 10.41 9.32 7.95
CA THR A 465 11.09 10.35 7.17
C THR A 465 12.04 9.69 6.17
N LEU A 466 11.88 10.00 4.90
CA LEU A 466 12.76 9.55 3.83
C LEU A 466 13.86 10.60 3.62
N ALA A 467 15.11 10.18 3.79
CA ALA A 467 16.30 11.01 3.63
C ALA A 467 17.03 10.76 2.29
N SER A 468 16.53 9.85 1.46
CA SER A 468 17.09 9.49 0.17
C SER A 468 16.05 9.56 -0.93
N PRO A 469 16.47 9.66 -2.21
CA PRO A 469 15.55 9.79 -3.34
C PRO A 469 14.62 8.59 -3.49
N ILE A 470 13.40 8.84 -3.96
CA ILE A 470 12.55 7.82 -4.56
C ILE A 470 12.45 8.11 -6.06
N THR A 471 12.83 7.14 -6.87
CA THR A 471 12.69 7.20 -8.33
C THR A 471 11.47 6.38 -8.74
N VAL A 472 10.46 7.02 -9.33
CA VAL A 472 9.26 6.37 -9.84
C VAL A 472 9.38 6.27 -11.36
N LEU A 473 9.66 5.07 -11.84
CA LEU A 473 9.82 4.81 -13.27
C LEU A 473 8.47 4.77 -13.95
N ASP A 474 8.41 5.30 -15.16
CA ASP A 474 7.26 5.16 -16.04
C ASP A 474 7.27 3.74 -16.61
N SER A 475 6.33 2.91 -16.14
CA SER A 475 6.15 1.53 -16.62
C SER A 475 4.84 1.43 -17.41
N GLU A 476 4.59 0.27 -18.02
CA GLU A 476 3.30 0.01 -18.69
C GLU A 476 2.10 -0.06 -17.70
N ALA A 477 2.33 0.11 -16.39
CA ALA A 477 1.29 0.09 -15.38
C ALA A 477 0.61 1.46 -15.23
N GLU A 478 -0.70 1.45 -14.94
CA GLU A 478 -1.45 2.68 -14.63
C GLU A 478 -0.94 3.36 -13.34
N ILE A 479 -0.40 2.57 -12.40
CA ILE A 479 0.13 3.03 -11.11
C ILE A 479 1.51 2.41 -10.91
N ASP A 480 2.53 3.26 -10.83
CA ASP A 480 3.91 2.83 -10.68
C ASP A 480 4.34 2.73 -9.21
N LEU A 481 3.76 3.57 -8.35
CA LEU A 481 3.99 3.53 -6.92
C LEU A 481 2.70 3.76 -6.15
N THR A 482 2.25 2.76 -5.39
CA THR A 482 1.20 2.94 -4.38
C THR A 482 1.82 3.27 -3.03
N VAL A 483 1.44 4.39 -2.42
CA VAL A 483 1.81 4.77 -1.05
C VAL A 483 0.60 4.62 -0.13
N ASN A 484 0.71 3.77 0.89
CA ASN A 484 -0.38 3.50 1.83
C ASN A 484 0.11 3.26 3.27
N GLY A 485 -0.81 3.13 4.23
CA GLY A 485 -0.48 2.72 5.58
C GLY A 485 -1.28 3.44 6.66
N LYS A 486 -0.89 3.20 7.92
CA LYS A 486 -1.53 3.74 9.12
C LYS A 486 -0.92 5.07 9.58
N SER A 487 0.35 5.33 9.21
CA SER A 487 1.13 6.45 9.74
C SER A 487 1.78 7.28 8.63
N GLN A 488 2.16 8.52 8.96
CA GLN A 488 2.63 9.52 8.00
C GLN A 488 3.95 9.13 7.29
N PHE A 489 4.07 9.51 6.03
CA PHE A 489 5.34 9.55 5.29
C PHE A 489 5.80 10.99 5.11
N ASN A 490 7.07 11.27 5.35
CA ASN A 490 7.71 12.57 5.18
C ASN A 490 8.81 12.49 4.11
N PHE A 491 8.53 13.07 2.95
CA PHE A 491 9.44 13.34 1.84
C PHE A 491 10.02 14.76 1.97
N SER A 492 10.60 15.05 3.14
CA SER A 492 11.14 16.38 3.42
C SER A 492 12.60 16.53 2.97
N ASN A 493 13.36 15.43 2.92
CA ASN A 493 14.81 15.44 2.71
C ASN A 493 15.28 14.66 1.47
N GLY A 494 14.48 13.70 0.98
CA GLY A 494 14.70 12.99 -0.28
C GLY A 494 13.93 13.63 -1.43
N THR A 495 14.48 13.55 -2.65
CA THR A 495 13.83 13.99 -3.89
C THR A 495 12.97 12.87 -4.47
N LEU A 496 11.70 13.14 -4.78
CA LEU A 496 10.89 12.33 -5.70
C LEU A 496 11.30 12.70 -7.13
N THR A 497 11.58 11.70 -7.95
CA THR A 497 11.98 11.87 -9.36
C THR A 497 11.32 10.84 -10.26
N GLY A 498 11.37 11.07 -11.57
CA GLY A 498 10.82 10.18 -12.59
C GLY A 498 9.46 10.65 -13.13
N ALA A 499 8.91 9.85 -14.05
CA ALA A 499 7.74 10.23 -14.85
C ALA A 499 6.51 9.32 -14.61
N GLY A 500 6.65 8.24 -13.83
CA GLY A 500 5.53 7.33 -13.52
C GLY A 500 4.47 7.95 -12.60
N THR A 501 3.43 7.21 -12.28
CA THR A 501 2.29 7.66 -11.46
C THR A 501 2.39 7.19 -10.01
N VAL A 502 2.22 8.11 -9.06
CA VAL A 502 2.11 7.82 -7.62
C VAL A 502 0.64 7.83 -7.20
N LEU A 503 0.15 6.72 -6.67
CA LEU A 503 -1.16 6.62 -6.05
C LEU A 503 -1.05 6.71 -4.52
N LYS A 504 -1.67 7.73 -3.93
CA LYS A 504 -1.86 7.87 -2.48
C LYS A 504 -3.21 7.30 -2.07
N THR A 505 -3.17 6.26 -1.22
CA THR A 505 -4.35 5.60 -0.62
C THR A 505 -4.19 5.46 0.90
N GLY A 506 -5.24 4.99 1.59
CA GLY A 506 -5.25 4.89 3.04
C GLY A 506 -5.36 6.25 3.74
N THR A 507 -5.72 6.23 5.02
CA THR A 507 -6.08 7.45 5.77
C THR A 507 -4.89 8.32 6.21
N ASN A 508 -3.66 7.88 5.96
CA ASN A 508 -2.45 8.58 6.43
C ASN A 508 -2.10 9.83 5.58
N VAL A 509 -1.15 10.61 6.12
CA VAL A 509 -0.58 11.78 5.45
C VAL A 509 0.67 11.40 4.65
N LEU A 510 0.73 11.83 3.39
CA LEU A 510 1.92 11.87 2.55
C LEU A 510 2.41 13.32 2.51
N ALA A 511 3.43 13.66 3.31
CA ALA A 511 3.99 15.00 3.36
C ALA A 511 5.19 15.13 2.42
N VAL A 512 5.13 16.09 1.49
CA VAL A 512 6.18 16.43 0.53
C VAL A 512 6.70 17.84 0.82
N GLY A 513 8.01 18.00 0.98
CA GLY A 513 8.58 19.30 1.39
C GLY A 513 9.92 19.68 0.78
N GLY A 514 10.73 18.72 0.33
CA GLY A 514 11.93 19.03 -0.46
C GLY A 514 11.57 19.48 -1.88
N THR A 515 12.51 20.13 -2.58
CA THR A 515 12.37 20.36 -4.03
C THR A 515 12.37 19.02 -4.74
N ASN A 516 11.32 18.73 -5.51
CA ASN A 516 11.17 17.48 -6.26
C ASN A 516 11.26 17.73 -7.77
N ASP A 517 11.86 16.78 -8.49
CA ASP A 517 12.01 16.78 -9.96
C ASP A 517 11.16 15.66 -10.58
N PHE A 518 9.97 15.49 -10.01
CA PHE A 518 9.00 14.48 -10.42
C PHE A 518 8.06 15.11 -11.45
N SER A 519 7.97 14.48 -12.63
CA SER A 519 7.18 14.98 -13.77
C SER A 519 5.94 14.14 -14.07
N GLY A 520 5.70 13.09 -13.28
CA GLY A 520 4.52 12.24 -13.40
C GLY A 520 3.28 12.81 -12.70
N ASN A 521 2.35 11.93 -12.32
CA ASN A 521 1.12 12.31 -11.64
C ASN A 521 1.11 11.84 -10.18
N ILE A 522 0.52 12.61 -9.27
CA ILE A 522 0.13 12.14 -7.94
C ILE A 522 -1.40 12.07 -7.87
N ILE A 523 -1.94 10.84 -7.79
CA ILE A 523 -3.36 10.58 -7.59
C ILE A 523 -3.63 10.44 -6.10
N VAL A 524 -4.50 11.27 -5.54
CA VAL A 524 -4.90 11.23 -4.12
C VAL A 524 -6.31 10.68 -4.03
N ARG A 525 -6.42 9.36 -3.81
CA ARG A 525 -7.70 8.66 -3.69
C ARG A 525 -8.23 8.67 -2.26
N GLU A 526 -7.33 8.54 -1.28
CA GLU A 526 -7.68 8.58 0.14
C GLU A 526 -6.58 9.23 1.00
N GLY A 527 -6.98 9.74 2.16
CA GLY A 527 -6.07 10.39 3.11
C GLY A 527 -5.63 11.77 2.62
N THR A 528 -4.38 12.15 2.92
CA THR A 528 -3.93 13.52 2.71
C THR A 528 -2.58 13.58 2.01
N LEU A 529 -2.46 14.41 0.97
CA LEU A 529 -1.19 14.89 0.41
C LEU A 529 -0.88 16.26 1.04
N SER A 530 0.16 16.36 1.87
CA SER A 530 0.57 17.60 2.53
C SER A 530 1.76 18.24 1.81
N VAL A 531 1.60 19.43 1.26
CA VAL A 531 2.68 20.19 0.60
C VAL A 531 3.31 21.21 1.55
N ASN A 532 4.63 21.17 1.71
CA ASN A 532 5.32 22.01 2.70
C ASN A 532 6.10 23.18 2.08
N THR A 533 6.36 23.16 0.78
CA THR A 533 7.08 24.23 0.03
C THR A 533 6.47 24.40 -1.36
N SER A 534 6.72 25.55 -2.02
CA SER A 534 6.23 25.82 -3.39
C SER A 534 6.88 24.92 -4.46
N THR A 535 8.05 24.35 -4.17
CA THR A 535 8.77 23.43 -5.07
C THR A 535 8.52 21.96 -4.71
N ALA A 536 7.62 21.69 -3.75
CA ALA A 536 7.37 20.35 -3.22
C ALA A 536 6.80 19.36 -4.25
N LEU A 537 6.22 19.84 -5.34
CA LEU A 537 5.63 18.97 -6.36
C LEU A 537 6.36 19.02 -7.71
N GLY A 538 7.41 19.84 -7.85
CA GLY A 538 8.09 20.02 -9.13
C GLY A 538 7.13 20.43 -10.24
N THR A 539 7.10 19.65 -11.33
CA THR A 539 6.20 19.82 -12.48
C THR A 539 5.04 18.81 -12.49
N CYS A 540 4.88 18.02 -11.43
CA CYS A 540 3.90 16.94 -11.40
C CYS A 540 2.46 17.48 -11.39
N ALA A 541 1.53 16.79 -12.05
CA ALA A 541 0.11 17.08 -11.89
C ALA A 541 -0.46 16.36 -10.65
N VAL A 542 -1.40 17.00 -9.96
CA VAL A 542 -2.13 16.40 -8.84
C VAL A 542 -3.55 16.08 -9.29
N VAL A 543 -3.95 14.82 -9.09
CA VAL A 543 -5.31 14.36 -9.34
C VAL A 543 -5.98 14.07 -8.00
N LEU A 544 -7.03 14.80 -7.67
CA LEU A 544 -7.86 14.55 -6.49
C LEU A 544 -9.01 13.61 -6.86
N ASP A 545 -8.96 12.38 -6.35
CA ASP A 545 -9.92 11.31 -6.61
C ASP A 545 -10.57 10.85 -5.29
N GLY A 546 -10.97 11.80 -4.43
CA GLY A 546 -11.60 11.54 -3.12
C GLY A 546 -10.77 11.98 -1.91
N GLY A 547 -9.48 12.28 -2.11
CA GLY A 547 -8.56 12.63 -1.04
C GLY A 547 -8.53 14.11 -0.65
N THR A 548 -7.56 14.46 0.21
CA THR A 548 -7.30 15.84 0.66
C THR A 548 -5.94 16.34 0.19
N LEU A 549 -5.89 17.54 -0.41
CA LEU A 549 -4.67 18.33 -0.54
C LEU A 549 -4.55 19.27 0.67
N GLN A 550 -3.45 19.19 1.42
CA GLN A 550 -3.22 20.00 2.60
C GLN A 550 -2.02 20.93 2.40
N LYS A 551 -2.17 22.18 2.84
CA LYS A 551 -1.06 23.08 3.08
C LYS A 551 -0.37 22.72 4.41
N GLY A 552 0.88 22.25 4.36
CA GLY A 552 1.65 21.88 5.56
C GLY A 552 2.72 22.89 6.00
N GLY A 553 3.26 23.71 5.09
CA GLY A 553 4.31 24.70 5.41
C GLY A 553 3.80 26.00 6.05
N SER A 554 4.66 26.68 6.82
CA SER A 554 4.28 27.88 7.61
C SER A 554 4.13 29.18 6.80
N GLY A 555 4.87 29.35 5.70
CA GLY A 555 4.78 30.53 4.80
C GLY A 555 3.79 30.35 3.66
N LYS A 556 3.54 31.37 2.83
CA LYS A 556 2.74 31.24 1.60
C LYS A 556 3.32 30.14 0.69
N ILE A 557 2.46 29.26 0.18
CA ILE A 557 2.82 28.22 -0.80
C ILE A 557 2.06 28.52 -2.08
N VAL A 558 2.72 28.51 -3.23
CA VAL A 558 2.08 28.62 -4.55
C VAL A 558 2.55 27.43 -5.37
N LEU A 559 1.60 26.62 -5.84
CA LEU A 559 1.87 25.41 -6.61
C LEU A 559 1.65 25.70 -8.10
N PRO A 560 2.68 25.55 -8.96
CA PRO A 560 2.53 25.71 -10.41
C PRO A 560 1.85 24.50 -11.09
N THR A 561 1.43 23.52 -10.31
CA THR A 561 0.99 22.21 -10.79
C THR A 561 -0.46 22.23 -11.22
N THR A 562 -0.77 21.57 -12.33
CA THR A 562 -2.16 21.27 -12.72
C THR A 562 -2.85 20.46 -11.62
N LEU A 563 -4.09 20.84 -11.31
CA LEU A 563 -4.97 20.18 -10.36
C LEU A 563 -6.22 19.67 -11.08
N GLU A 564 -6.40 18.35 -11.12
CA GLU A 564 -7.59 17.71 -11.67
C GLU A 564 -8.47 17.17 -10.54
N VAL A 565 -9.76 17.49 -10.52
CA VAL A 565 -10.72 17.00 -9.50
C VAL A 565 -11.67 15.99 -10.14
N ARG A 566 -11.38 14.69 -9.95
CA ARG A 566 -12.16 13.57 -10.51
C ARG A 566 -13.32 13.14 -9.64
N SER A 567 -13.15 13.22 -8.32
CA SER A 567 -14.15 12.85 -7.31
C SER A 567 -14.17 13.89 -6.20
N ASP A 568 -15.25 13.96 -5.43
CA ASP A 568 -15.43 14.97 -4.36
C ASP A 568 -14.24 14.97 -3.40
N SER A 569 -13.55 16.09 -3.30
CA SER A 569 -12.26 16.19 -2.65
C SER A 569 -12.12 17.45 -1.80
N THR A 570 -11.13 17.46 -0.92
CA THR A 570 -10.91 18.57 0.02
C THR A 570 -9.57 19.28 -0.21
N ILE A 571 -9.56 20.60 -0.09
CA ILE A 571 -8.33 21.39 0.11
C ILE A 571 -8.35 21.97 1.52
N ASN A 572 -7.41 21.55 2.36
CA ASN A 572 -7.25 22.08 3.72
C ASN A 572 -6.11 23.10 3.78
N VAL A 573 -6.46 24.35 4.14
CA VAL A 573 -5.49 25.45 4.21
C VAL A 573 -5.45 26.05 5.62
N ALA A 574 -4.34 25.86 6.31
CA ALA A 574 -4.08 26.41 7.64
C ALA A 574 -2.79 27.24 7.68
N GLY A 575 -2.72 28.17 8.64
CA GLY A 575 -1.55 29.01 8.93
C GLY A 575 -1.30 30.18 7.97
N ASN A 576 -1.34 29.94 6.65
CA ASN A 576 -1.08 30.97 5.63
C ASN A 576 -1.77 30.62 4.30
N VAL A 577 -1.53 31.39 3.24
CA VAL A 577 -2.11 31.22 1.90
C VAL A 577 -1.58 29.95 1.19
N LEU A 578 -2.48 29.23 0.52
CA LEU A 578 -2.17 28.26 -0.53
C LEU A 578 -2.66 28.82 -1.87
N GLY A 579 -1.77 29.01 -2.83
CA GLY A 579 -2.09 29.37 -4.21
C GLY A 579 -1.97 28.18 -5.16
N ILE A 580 -2.89 28.04 -6.10
CA ILE A 580 -2.83 27.08 -7.21
C ILE A 580 -2.69 27.89 -8.50
N ASP A 581 -1.51 27.83 -9.10
CA ASP A 581 -1.14 28.58 -10.31
C ASP A 581 -1.16 27.72 -11.58
N GLY A 582 -1.18 26.40 -11.44
CA GLY A 582 -1.49 25.50 -12.55
C GLY A 582 -2.99 25.40 -12.84
N ASN A 583 -3.34 24.79 -13.97
CA ASN A 583 -4.72 24.68 -14.42
C ASN A 583 -5.60 23.90 -13.43
N LEU A 584 -6.84 24.33 -13.23
CA LEU A 584 -7.86 23.59 -12.47
C LEU A 584 -8.86 22.96 -13.44
N THR A 585 -9.05 21.64 -13.36
CA THR A 585 -9.98 20.90 -14.24
C THR A 585 -10.81 19.88 -13.46
N GLY A 586 -11.87 19.35 -14.08
CA GLY A 586 -12.75 18.35 -13.48
C GLY A 586 -14.17 18.86 -13.25
N ASN A 587 -15.05 17.99 -12.75
CA ASN A 587 -16.48 18.27 -12.56
C ASN A 587 -17.01 17.89 -11.17
N ALA A 588 -16.17 17.33 -10.30
CA ALA A 588 -16.56 16.95 -8.95
C ALA A 588 -16.42 18.13 -7.95
N ALA A 589 -16.96 17.97 -6.74
CA ALA A 589 -16.92 19.02 -5.73
C ALA A 589 -15.53 19.20 -5.13
N LEU A 590 -15.10 20.45 -4.94
CA LEU A 590 -13.86 20.83 -4.29
C LEU A 590 -14.17 21.64 -3.02
N THR A 591 -14.03 21.01 -1.86
CA THR A 591 -14.33 21.64 -0.56
C THR A 591 -13.08 22.24 0.05
N LYS A 592 -13.06 23.56 0.22
CA LYS A 592 -12.05 24.30 0.96
C LYS A 592 -12.37 24.31 2.46
N THR A 593 -11.43 23.79 3.26
CA THR A 593 -11.44 23.85 4.74
C THR A 593 -10.22 24.57 5.28
N GLY A 594 -10.20 24.81 6.59
CA GLY A 594 -9.09 25.47 7.28
C GLY A 594 -9.16 26.99 7.25
N ASN A 595 -8.59 27.62 8.27
CA ASN A 595 -8.80 29.02 8.62
C ASN A 595 -8.01 30.04 7.75
N SER A 596 -7.28 29.59 6.73
CA SER A 596 -6.46 30.44 5.88
C SER A 596 -6.95 30.47 4.43
N GLN A 597 -6.43 31.41 3.62
CA GLN A 597 -6.96 31.68 2.28
C GLN A 597 -6.48 30.65 1.24
N LEU A 598 -7.37 30.24 0.34
CA LEU A 598 -7.03 29.51 -0.90
C LEU A 598 -7.11 30.47 -2.07
N HIS A 599 -6.04 30.60 -2.86
CA HIS A 599 -6.01 31.40 -4.08
C HIS A 599 -5.97 30.48 -5.31
N LEU A 600 -6.89 30.68 -6.25
CA LEU A 600 -6.90 30.03 -7.57
C LEU A 600 -6.40 31.06 -8.58
N LEU A 601 -5.22 30.81 -9.12
CA LEU A 601 -4.43 31.76 -9.92
C LEU A 601 -4.28 31.31 -11.37
N GLY A 602 -4.18 29.99 -11.60
CA GLY A 602 -4.09 29.38 -12.94
C GLY A 602 -5.43 29.30 -13.67
N ASP A 603 -5.41 28.81 -14.91
CA ASP A 603 -6.60 28.69 -15.75
C ASP A 603 -7.58 27.63 -15.21
N ALA A 604 -8.78 28.06 -14.82
CA ALA A 604 -9.86 27.21 -14.34
C ALA A 604 -11.02 27.07 -15.34
N SER A 605 -10.90 27.58 -16.57
CA SER A 605 -11.99 27.65 -17.56
C SER A 605 -12.66 26.31 -17.88
N GLU A 606 -11.95 25.20 -17.67
CA GLU A 606 -12.43 23.84 -17.88
C GLU A 606 -12.98 23.15 -16.63
N PHE A 607 -12.89 23.76 -15.44
CA PHE A 607 -13.49 23.21 -14.24
C PHE A 607 -15.00 23.49 -14.21
N ALA A 608 -15.82 22.44 -14.16
CA ALA A 608 -17.28 22.52 -14.20
C ALA A 608 -17.96 21.99 -12.92
N GLY A 609 -17.18 21.74 -11.86
CA GLY A 609 -17.69 21.26 -10.58
C GLY A 609 -18.13 22.37 -9.63
N THR A 610 -18.38 22.01 -8.38
CA THR A 610 -18.74 22.96 -7.31
C THR A 610 -17.53 23.24 -6.41
N ILE A 611 -17.18 24.51 -6.21
CA ILE A 611 -16.21 24.93 -5.19
C ILE A 611 -16.97 25.36 -3.94
N VAL A 612 -16.78 24.61 -2.85
CA VAL A 612 -17.40 24.91 -1.56
C VAL A 612 -16.36 25.53 -0.62
N SER A 613 -16.63 26.68 -0.03
CA SER A 613 -15.80 27.23 1.04
C SER A 613 -16.51 27.10 2.38
N THR A 614 -15.89 26.37 3.31
CA THR A 614 -16.41 26.23 4.68
C THR A 614 -15.81 27.24 5.65
N SER A 615 -14.71 27.89 5.28
CA SER A 615 -14.00 28.84 6.15
C SER A 615 -13.04 29.76 5.39
N SER A 616 -12.87 30.98 5.91
CA SER A 616 -11.92 32.00 5.42
C SER A 616 -12.23 32.47 3.98
N TRP A 617 -11.26 33.11 3.33
CA TRP A 617 -11.39 33.68 1.99
C TRP A 617 -11.02 32.68 0.88
N LEU A 618 -11.78 32.72 -0.22
CA LEU A 618 -11.32 32.27 -1.54
C LEU A 618 -10.77 33.47 -2.32
N GLY A 619 -9.62 33.32 -2.95
CA GLY A 619 -9.04 34.32 -3.84
C GLY A 619 -8.99 33.82 -5.27
N PHE A 620 -9.27 34.68 -6.24
CA PHE A 620 -9.24 34.33 -7.65
C PHE A 620 -8.40 35.33 -8.43
N SER A 621 -7.57 34.87 -9.36
CA SER A 621 -7.16 35.69 -10.51
C SER A 621 -8.29 35.69 -11.56
N PRO A 622 -8.23 36.55 -12.60
CA PRO A 622 -9.20 36.51 -13.71
C PRO A 622 -9.34 35.11 -14.32
N GLN A 623 -8.22 34.41 -14.49
CA GLN A 623 -8.18 33.07 -15.11
C GLN A 623 -8.54 31.95 -14.13
N GLY A 624 -8.40 32.21 -12.82
CA GLY A 624 -8.80 31.27 -11.76
C GLY A 624 -10.30 31.18 -11.56
N ALA A 625 -11.08 32.13 -12.09
CA ALA A 625 -12.52 32.07 -12.10
C ALA A 625 -13.01 31.26 -13.31
N SER A 626 -13.75 30.18 -13.03
CA SER A 626 -14.41 29.34 -14.04
C SER A 626 -15.84 29.80 -14.35
N PRO A 627 -16.19 30.01 -15.63
CA PRO A 627 -17.56 30.29 -16.07
C PRO A 627 -18.46 29.04 -16.05
N LYS A 628 -17.91 27.84 -15.83
CA LYS A 628 -18.67 26.58 -15.79
C LYS A 628 -18.97 26.11 -14.36
N ALA A 629 -18.26 26.65 -13.36
CA ALA A 629 -18.32 26.17 -11.98
C ALA A 629 -19.39 26.86 -11.13
N GLN A 630 -19.87 26.14 -10.11
CA GLN A 630 -20.69 26.71 -9.03
C GLN A 630 -19.80 27.05 -7.83
N TYR A 631 -20.05 28.16 -7.14
CA TYR A 631 -19.28 28.62 -5.98
C TYR A 631 -20.21 28.78 -4.79
N CYS A 632 -20.04 27.93 -3.78
CA CYS A 632 -20.88 27.91 -2.58
C CYS A 632 -20.07 28.39 -1.37
N LEU A 633 -20.48 29.49 -0.75
CA LEU A 633 -19.88 29.97 0.50
C LEU A 633 -20.78 29.59 1.67
N ASP A 634 -20.33 28.64 2.50
CA ASP A 634 -21.06 28.19 3.67
C ASP A 634 -20.99 29.20 4.82
N SER A 635 -21.70 28.91 5.92
CA SER A 635 -21.82 29.79 7.09
C SER A 635 -20.49 30.20 7.74
N GLY A 636 -19.42 29.42 7.54
CA GLY A 636 -18.09 29.74 8.06
C GLY A 636 -17.18 30.53 7.11
N ALA A 637 -17.54 30.64 5.82
CA ALA A 637 -16.74 31.37 4.84
C ALA A 637 -16.76 32.88 5.09
N THR A 638 -15.63 33.55 4.91
CA THR A 638 -15.54 35.02 5.04
C THR A 638 -15.94 35.72 3.75
N GLY A 639 -15.64 35.12 2.59
CA GLY A 639 -15.94 35.75 1.31
C GLY A 639 -15.02 35.35 0.17
N ILE A 640 -15.14 36.11 -0.91
CA ILE A 640 -14.31 36.02 -2.11
C ILE A 640 -13.52 37.33 -2.27
N VAL A 641 -12.24 37.20 -2.59
CA VAL A 641 -11.35 38.31 -2.94
C VAL A 641 -10.90 38.18 -4.40
N LEU A 642 -11.10 39.23 -5.19
CA LEU A 642 -10.72 39.27 -6.61
C LEU A 642 -9.30 39.85 -6.73
N LEU A 643 -8.33 38.99 -7.02
CA LEU A 643 -6.92 39.29 -7.04
C LEU A 643 -6.53 39.96 -8.36
N THR A 644 -6.22 41.24 -8.29
CA THR A 644 -5.86 42.09 -9.42
C THR A 644 -4.34 42.19 -9.58
N ASP A 645 -3.66 41.07 -9.88
CA ASP A 645 -2.21 41.04 -10.16
C ASP A 645 -1.88 41.34 -11.66
N SER A 646 -2.91 41.46 -12.50
CA SER A 646 -2.79 41.74 -13.92
C SER A 646 -2.51 43.22 -14.20
N ASP A 647 -1.70 43.49 -15.23
CA ASP A 647 -1.55 44.84 -15.81
C ASP A 647 -2.80 45.27 -16.63
N ASP A 648 -3.82 44.39 -16.69
CA ASP A 648 -5.08 44.62 -17.38
C ASP A 648 -5.91 45.70 -16.67
N PRO A 649 -6.21 46.84 -17.33
CA PRO A 649 -7.03 47.90 -16.76
C PRO A 649 -8.51 47.51 -16.56
N ALA A 650 -8.95 46.36 -17.08
CA ALA A 650 -10.34 45.88 -17.05
C ALA A 650 -10.43 44.35 -16.81
N ALA A 651 -9.87 43.88 -15.70
CA ALA A 651 -9.89 42.46 -15.34
C ALA A 651 -11.33 41.90 -15.19
N VAL A 652 -11.67 40.87 -15.97
CA VAL A 652 -12.96 40.17 -15.93
C VAL A 652 -12.84 38.85 -15.17
N PHE A 653 -13.74 38.62 -14.23
CA PHE A 653 -13.84 37.40 -13.43
C PHE A 653 -15.17 36.72 -13.73
N SER A 654 -15.13 35.62 -14.50
CA SER A 654 -16.34 34.93 -14.92
C SER A 654 -16.63 33.74 -14.00
N PHE A 655 -17.72 33.84 -13.23
CA PHE A 655 -18.20 32.80 -12.34
C PHE A 655 -19.44 32.13 -12.95
N GLY A 656 -19.44 30.80 -13.00
CA GLY A 656 -20.60 30.05 -13.50
C GLY A 656 -21.87 30.31 -12.69
N MET A 657 -21.81 30.19 -11.37
CA MET A 657 -22.85 30.64 -10.45
C MET A 657 -22.26 30.91 -9.06
N LEU A 658 -22.65 32.01 -8.42
CA LEU A 658 -22.17 32.42 -7.10
C LEU A 658 -23.30 32.38 -6.06
N GLU A 659 -23.12 31.57 -5.02
CA GLU A 659 -24.13 31.28 -4.00
C GLU A 659 -23.60 31.41 -2.58
N THR A 660 -24.43 31.94 -1.70
CA THR A 660 -24.19 31.91 -0.26
C THR A 660 -25.47 32.11 0.53
N ALA A 661 -25.64 31.32 1.59
CA ALA A 661 -26.62 31.59 2.64
C ALA A 661 -26.03 32.50 3.75
N ASN A 662 -24.72 32.72 3.75
CA ASN A 662 -24.03 33.50 4.75
C ASN A 662 -24.12 34.99 4.43
N LYS A 663 -25.00 35.71 5.14
CA LYS A 663 -25.16 37.16 4.99
C LYS A 663 -23.89 37.98 5.30
N ASN A 664 -22.95 37.39 6.03
CA ASN A 664 -21.68 38.04 6.37
C ASN A 664 -20.57 37.76 5.33
N ALA A 665 -20.80 36.84 4.38
CA ALA A 665 -19.83 36.60 3.32
C ALA A 665 -19.71 37.85 2.44
N THR A 666 -18.48 38.22 2.09
CA THR A 666 -18.22 39.42 1.28
C THR A 666 -17.57 39.06 -0.05
N LEU A 667 -18.08 39.54 -1.17
CA LEU A 667 -17.35 39.62 -2.44
C LEU A 667 -16.74 41.01 -2.56
N ARG A 668 -15.42 41.09 -2.76
CA ARG A 668 -14.72 42.36 -2.92
C ARG A 668 -13.58 42.30 -3.93
N ALA A 669 -13.29 43.43 -4.56
CA ALA A 669 -12.07 43.61 -5.33
C ALA A 669 -10.82 43.70 -4.43
N GLY A 670 -9.62 43.51 -5.00
CA GLY A 670 -8.35 43.95 -4.42
C GLY A 670 -7.46 42.88 -3.74
N GLN A 671 -6.24 43.29 -3.38
CA GLN A 671 -5.17 42.45 -2.83
C GLN A 671 -4.86 42.89 -1.38
N ASP A 672 -4.33 42.01 -0.51
CA ASP A 672 -3.74 42.40 0.80
C ASP A 672 -2.53 43.37 0.66
N THR A 673 -2.04 43.63 -0.56
CA THR A 673 -1.07 44.69 -0.91
C THR A 673 -1.21 45.10 -2.40
N ALA A 674 -2.00 46.12 -2.75
CA ALA A 674 -2.30 46.50 -4.13
C ALA A 674 -1.07 46.70 -5.06
N LYS A 675 -1.14 46.16 -6.29
CA LYS A 675 -0.35 46.63 -7.43
C LYS A 675 -1.00 47.90 -7.98
N ALA A 676 -0.29 49.03 -7.96
CA ALA A 676 -0.83 50.35 -8.31
C ALA A 676 -1.18 50.44 -9.81
N GLY A 677 -2.41 50.10 -10.22
CA GLY A 677 -2.83 50.22 -11.62
C GLY A 677 -4.28 49.87 -11.94
N VAL A 678 -4.84 48.83 -11.32
CA VAL A 678 -6.21 48.38 -11.62
C VAL A 678 -7.23 49.28 -10.90
N LYS A 679 -8.12 49.91 -11.67
CA LYS A 679 -9.20 50.77 -11.14
C LYS A 679 -10.59 50.16 -11.28
N ASN A 680 -10.78 49.26 -12.23
CA ASN A 680 -12.07 48.62 -12.49
C ASN A 680 -11.91 47.10 -12.54
N VAL A 681 -12.84 46.39 -11.91
CA VAL A 681 -12.97 44.93 -11.96
C VAL A 681 -14.38 44.60 -12.40
N TYR A 682 -14.52 43.68 -13.36
CA TYR A 682 -15.80 43.21 -13.86
C TYR A 682 -16.05 41.79 -13.36
N VAL A 683 -17.21 41.56 -12.74
CA VAL A 683 -17.62 40.25 -12.26
C VAL A 683 -18.78 39.78 -13.11
N GLU A 684 -18.61 38.69 -13.83
CA GLU A 684 -19.71 38.03 -14.54
C GLU A 684 -20.23 36.88 -13.69
N VAL A 685 -21.54 36.83 -13.46
CA VAL A 685 -22.19 35.73 -12.71
C VAL A 685 -23.31 35.14 -13.56
N GLY A 686 -23.39 33.82 -13.61
CA GLY A 686 -24.47 33.10 -14.27
C GLY A 686 -24.08 32.48 -15.62
N ALA A 687 -22.80 32.54 -16.02
CA ALA A 687 -22.29 32.01 -17.29
C ALA A 687 -22.60 30.51 -17.50
N SER A 688 -22.89 29.77 -16.42
CA SER A 688 -23.29 28.35 -16.46
C SER A 688 -24.77 28.12 -16.79
N GLY A 689 -25.62 29.15 -16.71
CA GLY A 689 -27.08 29.05 -16.82
C GLY A 689 -27.77 28.48 -15.58
N MET A 690 -27.05 28.17 -14.50
CA MET A 690 -27.64 27.73 -13.23
C MET A 690 -28.42 28.87 -12.54
N SER A 691 -29.27 28.54 -11.57
CA SER A 691 -29.97 29.51 -10.71
C SER A 691 -29.53 29.37 -9.25
N GLY A 692 -29.42 30.48 -8.51
CA GLY A 692 -28.86 30.48 -7.16
C GLY A 692 -29.04 31.80 -6.42
N THR A 693 -28.81 31.81 -5.10
CA THR A 693 -28.97 32.98 -4.23
C THR A 693 -27.65 33.40 -3.60
N TYR A 694 -27.30 34.68 -3.72
CA TYR A 694 -26.20 35.31 -2.99
C TYR A 694 -26.74 36.24 -1.90
N ALA A 695 -26.74 35.76 -0.65
CA ALA A 695 -27.19 36.53 0.51
C ALA A 695 -26.10 37.44 1.12
N GLY A 696 -24.86 37.30 0.65
CA GLY A 696 -23.69 38.04 1.12
C GLY A 696 -23.62 39.45 0.55
N LYS A 697 -22.64 40.23 1.02
CA LYS A 697 -22.39 41.61 0.59
C LYS A 697 -21.42 41.67 -0.58
N ILE A 698 -21.74 42.38 -1.65
CA ILE A 698 -20.80 42.79 -2.70
C ILE A 698 -20.38 44.23 -2.46
N GLN A 699 -19.07 44.52 -2.49
CA GLN A 699 -18.55 45.88 -2.27
C GLN A 699 -17.27 46.16 -3.04
N ASP A 700 -17.00 47.45 -3.23
CA ASP A 700 -15.68 47.94 -3.66
C ASP A 700 -14.61 47.67 -2.58
N HIS A 701 -13.34 47.85 -2.97
CA HIS A 701 -12.23 47.84 -2.02
C HIS A 701 -11.20 48.89 -2.39
N ASP A 702 -10.84 49.73 -1.42
CA ASP A 702 -9.95 50.88 -1.60
C ASP A 702 -10.36 51.77 -2.79
N THR A 703 -9.51 51.89 -3.82
CA THR A 703 -9.78 52.69 -5.03
C THR A 703 -10.26 51.84 -6.21
N VAL A 704 -10.55 50.55 -6.00
CA VAL A 704 -10.98 49.63 -7.06
C VAL A 704 -12.50 49.55 -7.09
N THR A 705 -13.08 49.96 -8.21
CA THR A 705 -14.52 49.91 -8.49
C THR A 705 -14.88 48.53 -9.06
N LEU A 706 -15.89 47.89 -8.46
CA LEU A 706 -16.45 46.61 -8.91
C LEU A 706 -17.70 46.87 -9.75
N HIS A 707 -17.72 46.31 -10.96
CA HIS A 707 -18.85 46.27 -11.89
C HIS A 707 -19.39 44.83 -11.95
N LEU A 708 -20.70 44.69 -12.16
CA LEU A 708 -21.39 43.41 -12.07
C LEU A 708 -22.20 43.13 -13.33
N ASP A 709 -21.97 41.97 -13.94
CA ASP A 709 -22.68 41.52 -15.13
C ASP A 709 -23.42 40.21 -14.82
N LYS A 710 -24.76 40.24 -14.85
CA LYS A 710 -25.58 39.03 -14.81
C LYS A 710 -25.70 38.47 -16.23
N THR A 711 -25.18 37.26 -16.43
CA THR A 711 -25.16 36.55 -17.72
C THR A 711 -25.82 35.17 -17.60
N GLY A 712 -26.05 34.52 -18.75
CA GLY A 712 -26.69 33.21 -18.86
C GLY A 712 -28.17 33.18 -18.46
N SER A 713 -28.86 32.12 -18.88
CA SER A 713 -30.33 32.03 -18.81
C SER A 713 -30.93 31.85 -17.41
N GLY A 714 -30.11 31.53 -16.40
CA GLY A 714 -30.59 31.25 -15.04
C GLY A 714 -31.01 32.49 -14.24
N THR A 715 -31.63 32.24 -13.08
CA THR A 715 -32.03 33.27 -12.11
C THR A 715 -30.97 33.44 -11.04
N TRP A 716 -30.49 34.66 -10.83
CA TRP A 716 -29.60 34.98 -9.72
C TRP A 716 -30.31 35.89 -8.72
N THR A 717 -30.60 35.36 -7.52
CA THR A 717 -31.20 36.15 -6.45
C THR A 717 -30.11 36.87 -5.66
N LEU A 718 -30.10 38.20 -5.71
CA LEU A 718 -29.18 39.03 -4.96
C LEU A 718 -29.88 39.58 -3.70
N ALA A 719 -29.63 38.93 -2.57
CA ALA A 719 -30.36 39.16 -1.32
C ALA A 719 -29.59 39.99 -0.28
N GLY A 720 -28.30 40.23 -0.50
CA GLY A 720 -27.46 41.02 0.40
C GLY A 720 -27.57 42.54 0.18
N THR A 721 -27.05 43.30 1.14
CA THR A 721 -26.93 44.76 1.04
C THR A 721 -25.63 45.13 0.33
N ASN A 722 -25.69 45.41 -0.97
CA ASN A 722 -24.51 45.66 -1.79
C ASN A 722 -24.15 47.14 -1.84
N THR A 723 -22.85 47.44 -1.80
CA THR A 723 -22.32 48.81 -1.71
C THR A 723 -21.18 49.07 -2.70
N TYR A 724 -21.13 48.33 -3.81
CA TYR A 724 -20.20 48.62 -4.91
C TYR A 724 -20.73 49.81 -5.73
N THR A 725 -19.82 50.53 -6.38
CA THR A 725 -20.16 51.75 -7.13
C THR A 725 -20.11 51.59 -8.65
N GLY A 726 -19.54 50.50 -9.15
CA GLY A 726 -19.53 50.19 -10.58
C GLY A 726 -20.90 49.74 -11.07
N LYS A 727 -21.14 49.85 -12.38
CA LYS A 727 -22.45 49.59 -12.97
C LYS A 727 -22.82 48.12 -12.86
N THR A 728 -24.13 47.86 -12.77
CA THR A 728 -24.71 46.53 -12.91
C THR A 728 -25.33 46.38 -14.30
N ALA A 729 -25.02 45.34 -15.06
CA ALA A 729 -25.71 45.02 -16.31
C ALA A 729 -26.35 43.63 -16.23
N VAL A 730 -27.65 43.55 -16.47
CA VAL A 730 -28.38 42.30 -16.66
C VAL A 730 -28.39 42.02 -18.15
N LYS A 731 -27.46 41.16 -18.60
CA LYS A 731 -27.25 40.85 -20.02
C LYS A 731 -28.11 39.69 -20.51
N ASP A 732 -28.41 38.73 -19.63
CA ASP A 732 -29.25 37.55 -19.93
C ASP A 732 -29.82 36.93 -18.64
N GLY A 733 -30.90 36.17 -18.77
CA GLY A 733 -31.62 35.51 -17.67
C GLY A 733 -32.29 36.50 -16.71
N ILE A 734 -32.42 36.10 -15.45
CA ILE A 734 -33.17 36.88 -14.43
C ILE A 734 -32.21 37.33 -13.31
N LEU A 735 -32.23 38.61 -12.98
CA LEU A 735 -31.70 39.14 -11.72
C LEU A 735 -32.89 39.37 -10.76
N ASP A 736 -32.96 38.59 -9.69
CA ASP A 736 -33.98 38.73 -8.64
C ASP A 736 -33.39 39.50 -7.44
N LEU A 737 -33.67 40.79 -7.38
CA LEU A 737 -33.13 41.69 -6.38
C LEU A 737 -34.05 41.72 -5.15
N THR A 738 -33.67 41.03 -4.09
CA THR A 738 -34.35 41.05 -2.77
C THR A 738 -33.55 41.83 -1.71
N GLY A 739 -32.28 42.11 -1.98
CA GLY A 739 -31.39 42.93 -1.18
C GLY A 739 -31.33 44.37 -1.69
N SER A 740 -30.13 44.95 -1.79
CA SER A 740 -29.95 46.32 -2.31
C SER A 740 -28.81 46.44 -3.33
N ILE A 741 -28.97 47.32 -4.33
CA ILE A 741 -27.89 47.77 -5.24
C ILE A 741 -27.81 49.30 -5.19
N THR A 742 -26.62 49.85 -4.98
CA THR A 742 -26.42 51.32 -4.90
C THR A 742 -25.98 51.98 -6.21
N SER A 743 -25.59 51.18 -7.20
CA SER A 743 -25.05 51.64 -8.48
C SER A 743 -26.11 51.69 -9.58
N ASP A 744 -25.82 52.42 -10.67
CA ASP A 744 -26.61 52.34 -11.90
C ASP A 744 -26.76 50.88 -12.39
N THR A 745 -27.95 50.52 -12.84
CA THR A 745 -28.28 49.19 -13.36
C THR A 745 -28.91 49.28 -14.74
N SER A 746 -28.42 48.50 -15.69
CA SER A 746 -29.02 48.35 -17.01
C SER A 746 -29.57 46.94 -17.23
N VAL A 747 -30.69 46.81 -17.95
CA VAL A 747 -31.30 45.52 -18.32
C VAL A 747 -31.38 45.43 -19.83
N GLN A 748 -30.65 44.50 -20.42
CA GLN A 748 -30.53 44.34 -21.87
C GLN A 748 -31.67 43.50 -22.46
N SER A 749 -31.81 43.56 -23.79
CA SER A 749 -32.84 42.83 -24.52
C SER A 749 -32.83 41.32 -24.24
N GLY A 750 -34.00 40.79 -23.86
CA GLY A 750 -34.17 39.38 -23.50
C GLY A 750 -33.81 39.03 -22.05
N ALA A 751 -33.31 39.98 -21.26
CA ALA A 751 -33.00 39.79 -19.85
C ALA A 751 -34.08 40.42 -18.94
N TYR A 752 -34.13 39.96 -17.69
CA TYR A 752 -35.18 40.30 -16.75
C TYR A 752 -34.64 40.78 -15.41
N LEU A 753 -35.25 41.82 -14.85
CA LEU A 753 -35.07 42.25 -13.46
C LEU A 753 -36.37 42.00 -12.69
N MET A 754 -36.28 41.52 -11.46
CA MET A 754 -37.43 41.36 -10.56
C MET A 754 -37.02 41.51 -9.09
N GLY A 755 -37.97 41.28 -8.17
CA GLY A 755 -37.73 41.20 -6.73
C GLY A 755 -38.31 42.39 -5.95
N THR A 756 -38.11 42.34 -4.63
CA THR A 756 -38.69 43.28 -3.64
C THR A 756 -37.63 44.15 -2.94
N GLY A 757 -36.42 44.19 -3.48
CA GLY A 757 -35.27 44.90 -2.90
C GLY A 757 -35.28 46.41 -3.17
N THR A 758 -34.13 47.04 -2.95
CA THR A 758 -33.93 48.48 -3.23
C THR A 758 -32.83 48.70 -4.27
N LEU A 759 -33.03 49.69 -5.14
CA LEU A 759 -32.07 50.10 -6.16
C LEU A 759 -31.90 51.62 -6.09
N ASP A 760 -30.75 52.05 -5.57
CA ASP A 760 -30.47 53.48 -5.34
C ASP A 760 -29.79 54.18 -6.52
N GLY A 761 -29.33 53.42 -7.51
CA GLY A 761 -28.78 53.95 -8.76
C GLY A 761 -29.84 54.24 -9.81
N ASN A 762 -29.43 54.75 -10.98
CA ASN A 762 -30.34 54.87 -12.11
C ASN A 762 -30.66 53.49 -12.71
N LEU A 763 -31.90 53.26 -13.11
CA LEU A 763 -32.33 52.04 -13.80
C LEU A 763 -32.60 52.35 -15.27
N SER A 764 -31.94 51.63 -16.18
CA SER A 764 -32.18 51.76 -17.62
C SER A 764 -32.54 50.42 -18.26
N PHE A 765 -33.57 50.37 -19.09
CA PHE A 765 -33.88 49.17 -19.87
C PHE A 765 -33.53 49.36 -21.35
N ASP A 766 -32.48 48.67 -21.81
CA ASP A 766 -31.98 48.61 -23.19
C ASP A 766 -32.63 47.42 -23.94
N GLY A 767 -33.96 47.48 -24.07
CA GLY A 767 -34.83 46.43 -24.61
C GLY A 767 -35.17 45.25 -23.68
N GLY A 768 -34.77 45.29 -22.39
CA GLY A 768 -35.05 44.26 -21.38
C GLY A 768 -36.46 44.30 -20.77
N THR A 769 -36.73 43.56 -19.68
CA THR A 769 -38.07 43.51 -19.06
C THR A 769 -38.02 43.49 -17.52
N TYR A 770 -38.97 44.15 -16.87
CA TYR A 770 -39.19 44.02 -15.42
C TYR A 770 -40.32 43.01 -15.16
N LEU A 771 -40.03 41.92 -14.44
CA LEU A 771 -41.03 40.89 -14.11
C LEU A 771 -41.61 41.12 -12.71
N VAL A 772 -42.93 40.95 -12.60
CA VAL A 772 -43.66 40.93 -11.32
C VAL A 772 -44.16 39.50 -11.09
N ASP A 773 -43.71 38.84 -10.02
CA ASP A 773 -44.20 37.51 -9.66
C ASP A 773 -45.56 37.62 -8.96
N LEU A 774 -46.62 37.22 -9.67
CA LEU A 774 -48.00 37.29 -9.18
C LEU A 774 -48.44 36.04 -8.39
N THR A 775 -47.55 35.05 -8.23
CA THR A 775 -47.88 33.76 -7.59
C THR A 775 -47.86 33.81 -6.06
N GLN A 776 -47.35 34.89 -5.47
CA GLN A 776 -47.45 35.11 -4.02
C GLN A 776 -48.87 35.60 -3.66
N ALA A 777 -49.45 35.05 -2.59
CA ALA A 777 -50.88 35.14 -2.29
C ALA A 777 -51.46 36.57 -2.13
N ASP A 778 -50.60 37.59 -2.00
CA ASP A 778 -50.98 38.95 -1.60
C ASP A 778 -50.44 40.06 -2.53
N VAL A 779 -50.39 39.81 -3.86
CA VAL A 779 -49.91 40.81 -4.84
C VAL A 779 -50.64 42.15 -4.71
N LEU A 780 -51.97 42.13 -4.53
CA LEU A 780 -52.76 43.36 -4.43
C LEU A 780 -52.38 44.17 -3.19
N GLU A 781 -52.03 43.51 -2.09
CA GLU A 781 -51.55 44.15 -0.86
C GLU A 781 -50.12 44.68 -1.04
N GLN A 782 -49.25 43.95 -1.75
CA GLN A 782 -47.86 44.36 -2.03
C GLN A 782 -47.73 45.57 -2.97
N VAL A 783 -48.62 45.67 -3.97
CA VAL A 783 -48.72 46.83 -4.86
C VAL A 783 -49.22 48.06 -4.09
N LEU A 784 -50.18 47.86 -3.17
CA LEU A 784 -50.76 48.92 -2.34
C LEU A 784 -49.87 49.33 -1.14
N SER A 785 -48.99 48.45 -0.66
CA SER A 785 -48.07 48.72 0.46
C SER A 785 -46.69 49.26 0.06
N GLY A 786 -46.40 49.42 -1.24
CA GLY A 786 -45.12 49.91 -1.74
C GLY A 786 -43.96 48.91 -1.59
N THR A 787 -44.22 47.60 -1.66
CA THR A 787 -43.22 46.52 -1.47
C THR A 787 -42.72 45.88 -2.78
N LEU A 788 -43.01 46.50 -3.93
CA LEU A 788 -42.31 46.24 -5.20
C LEU A 788 -40.86 46.74 -5.12
N LEU A 789 -40.00 46.39 -6.10
CA LEU A 789 -38.64 46.93 -6.19
C LEU A 789 -38.65 48.46 -6.03
N ASP A 790 -37.99 48.97 -4.99
CA ASP A 790 -37.93 50.40 -4.69
C ASP A 790 -36.75 51.04 -5.45
N VAL A 791 -37.04 51.79 -6.51
CA VAL A 791 -36.04 52.49 -7.33
C VAL A 791 -35.99 53.95 -6.89
N THR A 792 -34.94 54.35 -6.18
CA THR A 792 -34.79 55.72 -5.68
C THR A 792 -34.06 56.65 -6.66
N GLY A 793 -33.42 56.09 -7.69
CA GLY A 793 -32.79 56.82 -8.81
C GLY A 793 -33.74 57.15 -9.97
N SER A 794 -33.20 57.58 -11.12
CA SER A 794 -34.02 57.85 -12.31
C SER A 794 -34.26 56.58 -13.15
N LEU A 795 -35.45 56.46 -13.75
CA LEU A 795 -35.84 55.36 -14.63
C LEU A 795 -35.83 55.85 -16.09
N SER A 796 -35.12 55.14 -16.96
CA SER A 796 -35.08 55.40 -18.40
C SER A 796 -35.44 54.13 -19.16
N ALA A 797 -36.40 54.20 -20.07
CA ALA A 797 -36.82 53.08 -20.92
C ALA A 797 -36.79 53.52 -22.38
N ASP A 798 -36.29 52.65 -23.26
CA ASP A 798 -36.45 52.81 -24.69
C ASP A 798 -37.92 52.55 -25.10
N ASP A 799 -38.28 52.80 -26.36
CA ASP A 799 -39.65 52.83 -26.88
C ASP A 799 -40.49 51.53 -26.72
N ASN A 800 -39.97 50.47 -26.07
CA ASN A 800 -40.58 49.14 -26.00
C ASN A 800 -40.65 48.50 -24.58
N THR A 801 -40.34 49.23 -23.51
CA THR A 801 -39.65 48.57 -22.38
C THR A 801 -40.36 48.58 -21.01
N LEU A 802 -41.69 48.72 -20.98
CA LEU A 802 -42.48 48.39 -19.78
C LEU A 802 -43.62 47.43 -20.13
N VAL A 803 -43.27 46.14 -20.28
CA VAL A 803 -44.27 45.06 -20.39
C VAL A 803 -44.40 44.42 -19.01
N LEU A 804 -45.49 44.73 -18.30
CA LEU A 804 -45.95 43.93 -17.18
C LEU A 804 -46.48 42.61 -17.76
N GLU A 805 -45.61 41.62 -17.94
CA GLU A 805 -46.02 40.31 -18.44
C GLU A 805 -46.75 39.56 -17.31
N LEU A 806 -48.09 39.61 -17.36
CA LEU A 806 -49.00 38.90 -16.46
C LEU A 806 -48.93 37.39 -16.73
N VAL A 807 -48.09 36.66 -16.00
CA VAL A 807 -48.08 35.19 -16.06
C VAL A 807 -49.16 34.64 -15.12
N ALA A 808 -50.40 34.56 -15.63
CA ALA A 808 -51.43 33.51 -15.40
C ALA A 808 -52.87 34.07 -15.38
N ASP A 809 -53.67 33.64 -16.36
CA ASP A 809 -55.10 33.25 -16.37
C ASP A 809 -56.13 33.86 -15.37
N ALA A 810 -55.95 35.08 -14.88
CA ALA A 810 -56.93 35.76 -14.04
C ALA A 810 -57.30 37.15 -14.60
N SER A 811 -58.60 37.27 -14.89
CA SER A 811 -59.27 38.43 -15.46
C SER A 811 -59.12 39.72 -14.61
N VAL A 812 -58.76 40.81 -15.30
CA VAL A 812 -58.98 42.24 -14.96
C VAL A 812 -58.18 42.82 -13.78
N LEU A 813 -57.33 43.80 -14.09
CA LEU A 813 -56.70 44.71 -13.13
C LEU A 813 -57.43 46.07 -13.20
N GLU A 814 -58.08 46.48 -12.10
CA GLU A 814 -58.59 47.86 -11.91
C GLU A 814 -57.67 48.60 -10.93
N LEU A 815 -57.17 49.76 -11.33
CA LEU A 815 -56.36 50.66 -10.50
C LEU A 815 -57.29 51.68 -9.82
N PHE A 816 -57.32 51.68 -8.48
CA PHE A 816 -57.85 52.79 -7.68
C PHE A 816 -56.71 53.38 -6.86
N THR A 817 -56.58 54.71 -6.84
CA THR A 817 -55.73 55.43 -5.89
C THR A 817 -56.61 56.25 -4.96
N GLU A 818 -56.62 55.91 -3.68
CA GLU A 818 -57.02 56.82 -2.61
C GLU A 818 -55.75 57.39 -1.96
N ASP A 819 -55.77 58.70 -1.75
CA ASP A 819 -54.84 59.53 -1.00
C ASP A 819 -53.54 60.04 -1.65
N GLU A 820 -53.42 61.36 -1.52
CA GLU A 820 -52.41 62.25 -2.05
C GLU A 820 -51.03 62.01 -1.43
N LYS A 821 -50.06 61.66 -2.29
CA LYS A 821 -48.66 62.14 -2.38
C LYS A 821 -47.80 61.00 -2.90
N TYR A 822 -47.30 61.10 -4.13
CA TYR A 822 -45.90 60.96 -4.54
C TYR A 822 -45.79 61.41 -6.01
N SER A 823 -44.62 61.94 -6.36
CA SER A 823 -44.32 62.76 -7.54
C SER A 823 -44.26 61.97 -8.86
N VAL A 824 -44.91 62.52 -9.89
CA VAL A 824 -44.87 62.05 -11.29
C VAL A 824 -43.49 62.30 -11.89
N MET A 825 -42.88 61.24 -12.44
CA MET A 825 -41.67 61.30 -13.27
C MET A 825 -42.03 61.87 -14.65
N ASN A 826 -41.37 62.97 -15.01
CA ASN A 826 -41.55 63.67 -16.27
C ASN A 826 -40.83 62.90 -17.39
N VAL A 827 -41.56 62.33 -18.36
CA VAL A 827 -41.00 61.72 -19.57
C VAL A 827 -41.20 62.71 -20.72
N GLN A 828 -40.11 63.24 -21.28
CA GLN A 828 -40.13 64.16 -22.41
C GLN A 828 -39.68 63.43 -23.69
N SER A 829 -40.52 63.43 -24.72
CA SER A 829 -40.26 62.82 -26.05
C SER A 829 -39.79 63.89 -27.07
N PRO A 830 -38.83 63.59 -27.99
CA PRO A 830 -38.35 64.59 -28.97
C PRO A 830 -39.04 64.60 -30.34
N ASP A 831 -39.94 63.70 -30.72
CA ASP A 831 -40.43 63.66 -32.13
C ASP A 831 -41.96 63.61 -32.26
N ASP A 832 -42.48 64.61 -32.99
CA ASP A 832 -43.87 64.87 -33.34
C ASP A 832 -44.57 63.66 -34.00
N GLN A 833 -45.24 62.82 -33.22
CA GLN A 833 -46.50 62.13 -33.56
C GLN A 833 -47.30 61.87 -32.27
N LEU A 834 -48.42 62.59 -32.10
CA LEU A 834 -49.33 62.43 -30.96
C LEU A 834 -49.95 61.03 -30.89
N LEU A 835 -49.69 60.32 -29.79
CA LEU A 835 -50.62 59.37 -29.17
C LEU A 835 -50.82 59.83 -27.73
N ALA A 836 -51.64 60.87 -27.57
CA ALA A 836 -52.09 61.33 -26.26
C ALA A 836 -53.31 60.50 -25.83
N VAL A 837 -53.22 59.82 -24.68
CA VAL A 837 -54.34 59.85 -23.74
C VAL A 837 -54.07 61.04 -22.83
N SER A 838 -54.39 62.23 -23.33
CA SER A 838 -54.61 63.39 -22.48
C SER A 838 -55.99 63.23 -21.87
N LEU A 839 -56.06 62.98 -20.57
CA LEU A 839 -57.10 63.63 -19.76
C LEU A 839 -56.53 64.99 -19.37
N GLU A 840 -56.50 65.87 -20.36
CA GLU A 840 -56.39 67.29 -20.10
C GLU A 840 -57.77 67.71 -19.60
N LEU A 841 -57.94 67.83 -18.28
CA LEU A 841 -58.96 68.73 -17.74
C LEU A 841 -58.46 70.14 -18.05
N ALA A 842 -58.70 70.55 -19.30
CA ALA A 842 -58.60 71.93 -19.70
C ALA A 842 -59.47 72.76 -18.74
N GLU A 843 -58.90 73.87 -18.26
CA GLU A 843 -59.52 74.84 -17.39
C GLU A 843 -60.98 75.13 -17.79
N ALA A 844 -61.93 74.48 -17.12
CA ALA A 844 -63.33 74.88 -17.08
C ALA A 844 -63.98 74.28 -15.83
N ALA A 845 -64.43 75.15 -14.94
CA ALA A 845 -65.06 74.82 -13.67
C ALA A 845 -66.22 73.82 -13.83
N GLY A 846 -66.09 72.63 -13.24
CA GLY A 846 -67.16 71.66 -13.07
C GLY A 846 -66.65 70.36 -12.48
N VAL A 847 -67.12 70.00 -11.27
CA VAL A 847 -66.78 68.75 -10.59
C VAL A 847 -67.60 67.61 -11.20
N TRP A 848 -66.95 66.53 -11.61
CA TRP A 848 -67.61 65.32 -12.12
C TRP A 848 -67.41 64.17 -11.14
N ASN A 849 -68.49 63.47 -10.79
CA ASN A 849 -68.39 62.22 -10.03
C ASN A 849 -68.77 61.04 -10.94
N SER A 850 -67.94 60.01 -10.90
CA SER A 850 -68.22 58.70 -11.48
C SER A 850 -68.50 57.69 -10.36
N GLY A 851 -69.30 56.68 -10.67
CA GLY A 851 -69.63 55.61 -9.74
C GLY A 851 -69.93 54.30 -10.48
N TYR A 852 -69.63 53.19 -9.81
CA TYR A 852 -69.88 51.84 -10.31
C TYR A 852 -70.80 51.11 -9.33
N ASP A 853 -71.95 50.59 -9.79
CA ASP A 853 -72.82 49.75 -8.98
C ASP A 853 -72.53 48.27 -9.25
N ALA A 854 -71.78 47.65 -8.34
CA ALA A 854 -71.37 46.25 -8.44
C ALA A 854 -72.54 45.24 -8.42
N ARG A 855 -73.77 45.65 -8.06
CA ARG A 855 -74.95 44.74 -8.09
C ARG A 855 -75.66 44.74 -9.43
N THR A 856 -75.54 45.82 -10.22
CA THR A 856 -76.20 45.92 -11.53
C THR A 856 -75.22 45.90 -12.71
N GLY A 857 -73.93 46.13 -12.46
CA GLY A 857 -72.88 46.13 -13.47
C GLY A 857 -72.85 47.40 -14.32
N ASP A 858 -73.53 48.47 -13.88
CA ASP A 858 -73.62 49.72 -14.63
C ASP A 858 -72.54 50.71 -14.17
N LEU A 859 -71.80 51.26 -15.14
CA LEU A 859 -70.89 52.39 -14.97
C LEU A 859 -71.63 53.69 -15.32
N TRP A 860 -71.58 54.69 -14.44
CA TRP A 860 -72.18 55.99 -14.71
C TRP A 860 -71.25 57.17 -14.40
N ILE A 861 -71.44 58.25 -15.15
CA ILE A 861 -70.76 59.54 -15.00
C ILE A 861 -71.85 60.60 -14.87
N ALA A 862 -71.84 61.38 -13.79
CA ALA A 862 -72.79 62.47 -13.59
C ALA A 862 -72.10 63.82 -13.40
N LEU A 863 -72.69 64.86 -13.98
CA LEU A 863 -72.38 66.25 -13.71
C LEU A 863 -72.86 66.60 -12.29
N ALA A 864 -71.96 66.98 -11.38
CA ALA A 864 -72.37 67.61 -10.14
C ALA A 864 -72.61 69.11 -10.41
N GLY A 865 -73.87 69.51 -10.54
CA GLY A 865 -74.23 70.92 -10.54
C GLY A 865 -74.22 71.46 -9.11
N GLU A 866 -73.18 72.17 -8.71
CA GLU A 866 -73.27 73.08 -7.56
C GLU A 866 -74.11 74.31 -7.97
N GLY A 867 -75.00 74.73 -7.07
CA GLY A 867 -76.05 75.70 -7.35
C GLY A 867 -75.56 77.02 -7.95
N GLY A 868 -76.02 77.31 -9.17
CA GLY A 868 -75.83 78.60 -9.83
C GLY A 868 -76.80 78.74 -11.00
N THR A 869 -77.70 79.71 -10.94
CA THR A 869 -78.73 79.99 -11.94
C THR A 869 -78.13 80.65 -13.18
N SER A 870 -77.53 79.89 -14.08
CA SER A 870 -77.33 80.30 -15.48
C SER A 870 -77.03 79.09 -16.36
N SER A 871 -77.94 78.80 -17.30
CA SER A 871 -77.82 77.73 -18.29
C SER A 871 -76.51 77.83 -19.08
N PRO A 872 -75.67 76.78 -19.11
CA PRO A 872 -74.70 76.59 -20.17
C PRO A 872 -75.39 75.95 -21.39
N SER A 873 -75.18 76.53 -22.56
CA SER A 873 -75.62 76.02 -23.86
C SER A 873 -74.92 74.70 -24.20
N VAL A 874 -75.70 73.70 -24.60
CA VAL A 874 -75.25 72.39 -25.10
C VAL A 874 -74.72 72.52 -26.53
N PRO A 875 -73.48 72.10 -26.85
CA PRO A 875 -73.06 71.91 -28.24
C PRO A 875 -73.66 70.62 -28.81
N GLU A 876 -74.13 70.69 -30.07
CA GLU A 876 -74.69 69.57 -30.82
C GLU A 876 -73.67 68.45 -31.15
N PRO A 877 -74.14 67.23 -31.44
CA PRO A 877 -73.33 66.02 -31.37
C PRO A 877 -72.60 65.75 -32.70
N SER A 878 -71.28 65.89 -32.72
CA SER A 878 -70.46 65.33 -33.79
C SER A 878 -69.55 64.23 -33.24
N THR A 879 -69.94 62.99 -33.56
CA THR A 879 -69.12 61.77 -33.64
C THR A 879 -68.41 61.30 -32.37
N PHE A 880 -69.15 60.60 -31.51
CA PHE A 880 -68.57 59.48 -30.75
C PHE A 880 -68.47 58.27 -31.70
N ALA A 881 -67.30 58.03 -32.27
CA ALA A 881 -67.01 56.80 -32.99
C ALA A 881 -66.36 55.81 -32.01
N LEU A 882 -67.16 54.88 -31.48
CA LEU A 882 -66.66 53.73 -30.74
C LEU A 882 -66.13 52.71 -31.75
N LEU A 883 -64.83 52.75 -32.06
CA LEU A 883 -64.19 51.69 -32.85
C LEU A 883 -63.91 50.50 -31.93
N VAL A 884 -64.87 49.58 -31.84
CA VAL A 884 -64.65 48.25 -31.23
C VAL A 884 -64.15 47.32 -32.31
N THR A 885 -62.84 47.15 -32.42
CA THR A 885 -62.24 46.01 -33.12
C THR A 885 -62.09 44.83 -32.17
N ALA A 886 -62.63 43.71 -32.59
CA ALA A 886 -62.93 42.52 -31.79
C ALA A 886 -61.72 41.87 -31.11
N LEU A 887 -61.84 41.61 -29.81
CA LEU A 887 -61.39 40.36 -29.19
C LEU A 887 -62.65 39.66 -28.68
N GLY A 888 -62.78 38.39 -29.04
CA GLY A 888 -64.00 37.61 -28.88
C GLY A 888 -64.41 37.38 -27.43
N PHE A 889 -65.72 37.16 -27.27
CA PHE A 889 -66.46 36.84 -26.04
C PHE A 889 -66.67 37.99 -25.05
N PHE A 890 -67.76 38.75 -25.24
CA PHE A 890 -68.84 38.97 -24.27
C PHE A 890 -70.05 39.60 -25.00
N GLY A 891 -71.24 39.04 -24.81
CA GLY A 891 -72.46 39.50 -25.49
C GLY A 891 -73.01 40.80 -24.89
N LEU A 892 -72.99 41.90 -25.64
CA LEU A 892 -73.70 43.13 -25.29
C LEU A 892 -75.23 42.93 -25.41
N ARG A 893 -75.97 43.06 -24.30
CA ARG A 893 -77.43 43.20 -24.28
C ARG A 893 -77.85 44.67 -24.08
N GLY A 894 -77.61 45.49 -25.09
CA GLY A 894 -78.32 46.76 -25.33
C GLY A 894 -77.89 47.98 -24.48
N VAL A 895 -77.89 49.15 -25.13
CA VAL A 895 -77.69 50.47 -24.51
C VAL A 895 -79.06 51.06 -24.16
N ARG A 896 -79.29 51.50 -22.92
CA ARG A 896 -80.47 52.30 -22.56
C ARG A 896 -80.06 53.69 -22.06
N HIS A 897 -80.57 54.72 -22.72
CA HIS A 897 -80.59 56.08 -22.19
C HIS A 897 -81.68 56.20 -21.11
N ARG A 898 -81.32 56.63 -19.90
CA ARG A 898 -82.29 57.04 -18.88
C ARG A 898 -82.09 58.53 -18.60
N LYS A 899 -83.05 59.34 -19.03
CA LYS A 899 -83.13 60.77 -18.69
C LYS A 899 -83.88 60.89 -17.37
N THR A 900 -83.20 61.18 -16.28
CA THR A 900 -83.86 61.61 -15.03
C THR A 900 -83.81 63.12 -14.95
N ALA A 901 -84.99 63.72 -14.80
CA ALA A 901 -85.19 65.14 -14.65
C ALA A 901 -84.73 65.61 -13.26
N GLY A 902 -84.09 66.77 -13.24
CA GLY A 902 -83.60 67.48 -12.07
C GLY A 902 -82.72 68.61 -12.57
#